data_AF-A0A443HHJ2-F1
#
_entry.id   AF-A0A443HHJ2-F1
#
_cell.length_a   1.000
_cell.length_b   1.000
_cell.length_c   1.000
_cell.angle_alpha   90.00
_cell.angle_beta   90.00
_cell.angle_gamma   90.00
#
_symmetry.space_group_name_H-M   'P 1'
#
loop_
_entity.id
_entity.type
_entity.pdbx_description
1 polymer ?
#
loop_
_entity_poly.entity_id
_entity_poly.type
_entity_poly.pdbx_seq_one_letter_code
_entity_poly.pdbx_strand_id
1 'polypeptide(L)'
;MEPIELQLFPSCHECLSWSQDGELAVAAGEYIHILSPNTQRDGSAAGTAGPWEFTRLRANVFTNIEWPTTNPADRDSFSIGSEQSISTVAGIKWSYPGLEKYRRSILAVLTTNLLLSFYDSGGLRNKWSRVFIVNDALKLHFSQTVADRRVVARKSKIRSFAWCPPLKRQKQRQDGPSALLEPWESRWGVHVLAIANDANDLVFVRVSRTARSSSSEKPYDIEVLSVISLANPAETFPMIHAPSIFVSAVKSKARISHVSCGPWIYETSEEDAKISARSAVAVVYGTKLKIVSLDATLTPVEEQGLSSPGFSVNITCTKNTYIESAGNLDNYRFTGELQWVSEGEFDSITICAGVFSGLVTVTMPRTSYEGEDRKSDRIVVREKPFFQDVVPGHSTAEVSEKTKHWEPISATTIVIDEETGKQTLHVGTLGAYAESYTCPTMEDGMQVFQSPWKKQMEDFRERFDIDRDLGGLAVSRIWGMDSWKGFLAIAFTLHPGDMVEYTTTAEERTTLMISHLDAQKDVSVATMLHPPDPSPEFISEKRKMILQFTLGLEAENQYNDAWSQKLLYAACLCAITSCRDENILSLAHSVLEKLESATGVDLADEKSRCIDGESLAVSPKSAEQLSGPGGTLFEKCSICDAGIEWYHAAEAQCAEGHIFIRCGLTFLCIPEPGISKYCSVCETEYLNDEVFGPECDHEEPQVVSSKYHLIFEAFDTCAYCGGKFQDGH
;
A
#
# COMPACT_ATOMS: atom_id res chain seq x y z
N MET A 1 5.66 -18.04 -14.89
CA MET A 1 4.20 -17.81 -15.02
C MET A 1 3.87 -17.51 -16.47
N GLU A 2 2.69 -17.93 -16.94
CA GLU A 2 2.19 -17.51 -18.26
C GLU A 2 1.90 -16.00 -18.27
N PRO A 3 2.13 -15.31 -19.40
CA PRO A 3 1.78 -13.89 -19.54
C PRO A 3 0.27 -13.69 -19.40
N ILE A 4 -0.15 -12.50 -18.98
CA ILE A 4 -1.56 -12.13 -18.86
C ILE A 4 -1.89 -11.16 -19.98
N GLU A 5 -2.75 -11.57 -20.91
CA GLU A 5 -3.23 -10.69 -21.96
C GLU A 5 -4.49 -9.95 -21.53
N LEU A 6 -4.44 -8.62 -21.58
CA LEU A 6 -5.57 -7.76 -21.29
C LEU A 6 -6.08 -7.10 -22.58
N GLN A 7 -7.40 -7.14 -22.80
CA GLN A 7 -8.04 -6.48 -23.95
C GLN A 7 -8.22 -4.99 -23.69
N LEU A 8 -7.11 -4.27 -23.69
CA LEU A 8 -7.06 -2.85 -23.41
C LEU A 8 -5.78 -2.23 -23.97
N PHE A 9 -5.79 -0.90 -24.05
CA PHE A 9 -4.62 -0.10 -24.34
C PHE A 9 -4.26 0.78 -23.13
N PRO A 10 -2.97 0.89 -22.74
CA PRO A 10 -2.56 1.71 -21.60
C PRO A 10 -2.77 3.21 -21.88
N SER A 11 -3.17 3.99 -20.89
CA SER A 11 -3.47 5.43 -21.07
C SER A 11 -2.41 6.40 -20.60
N CYS A 12 -1.42 5.94 -19.83
CA CYS A 12 -0.37 6.77 -19.25
C CYS A 12 0.95 6.02 -19.18
N HIS A 13 2.04 6.76 -19.00
CA HIS A 13 3.31 6.20 -18.52
C HIS A 13 3.12 5.69 -17.09
N GLU A 14 3.94 4.74 -16.66
CA GLU A 14 3.75 3.99 -15.41
C GLU A 14 2.31 3.52 -15.23
N CYS A 15 1.77 2.84 -16.24
CA CYS A 15 0.40 2.35 -16.18
C CYS A 15 0.18 1.24 -15.13
N LEU A 16 1.23 0.81 -14.42
CA LEU A 16 1.18 -0.23 -13.40
C LEU A 16 1.38 0.36 -11.99
N SER A 17 0.67 -0.22 -11.03
CA SER A 17 1.04 -0.12 -9.62
C SER A 17 0.74 -1.41 -8.88
N TRP A 18 1.68 -1.91 -8.08
CA TRP A 18 1.56 -3.14 -7.29
C TRP A 18 1.45 -2.80 -5.80
N SER A 19 0.38 -3.24 -5.15
CA SER A 19 0.18 -3.00 -3.72
C SER A 19 1.07 -3.93 -2.89
N GLN A 20 1.39 -3.51 -1.67
CA GLN A 20 2.08 -4.37 -0.71
C GLN A 20 1.22 -5.55 -0.24
N ASP A 21 -0.10 -5.47 -0.47
CA ASP A 21 -1.06 -6.54 -0.22
C ASP A 21 -1.11 -7.58 -1.37
N GLY A 22 -0.37 -7.35 -2.46
CA GLY A 22 -0.22 -8.28 -3.59
C GLY A 22 -1.15 -8.03 -4.77
N GLU A 23 -1.94 -6.95 -4.75
CA GLU A 23 -2.89 -6.60 -5.82
C GLU A 23 -2.19 -5.73 -6.89
N LEU A 24 -2.34 -6.10 -8.17
CA LEU A 24 -1.74 -5.37 -9.28
C LEU A 24 -2.80 -4.55 -10.02
N ALA A 25 -2.62 -3.23 -10.08
CA ALA A 25 -3.50 -2.32 -10.79
C ALA A 25 -2.91 -1.91 -12.15
N VAL A 26 -3.75 -1.82 -13.17
CA VAL A 26 -3.40 -1.45 -14.55
C VAL A 26 -4.31 -0.32 -15.04
N ALA A 27 -3.73 0.81 -15.41
CA ALA A 27 -4.41 1.97 -15.97
C ALA A 27 -4.61 1.83 -17.48
N ALA A 28 -5.87 1.93 -17.92
CA ALA A 28 -6.25 1.58 -19.29
C ALA A 28 -7.42 2.40 -19.84
N GLY A 29 -7.11 3.56 -20.41
CA GLY A 29 -8.10 4.46 -20.98
C GLY A 29 -9.01 5.02 -19.89
N GLU A 30 -10.29 4.68 -19.95
CA GLU A 30 -11.27 5.04 -18.91
C GLU A 30 -11.41 3.97 -17.81
N TYR A 31 -10.70 2.85 -17.94
CA TYR A 31 -10.79 1.71 -17.03
C TYR A 31 -9.53 1.52 -16.20
N ILE A 32 -9.71 0.86 -15.07
CA ILE A 32 -8.65 0.29 -14.25
C ILE A 32 -8.94 -1.20 -14.11
N HIS A 33 -7.93 -2.02 -14.32
CA HIS A 33 -8.02 -3.45 -14.02
C HIS A 33 -7.21 -3.74 -12.77
N ILE A 34 -7.82 -4.40 -11.80
CA ILE A 34 -7.17 -4.86 -10.58
C ILE A 34 -7.11 -6.38 -10.67
N LEU A 35 -5.89 -6.90 -10.59
CA LEU A 35 -5.58 -8.31 -10.58
C LEU A 35 -5.31 -8.71 -9.14
N SER A 36 -6.19 -9.51 -8.57
CA SER A 36 -6.06 -10.06 -7.21
C SER A 36 -5.56 -11.50 -7.30
N PRO A 37 -4.53 -11.90 -6.57
CA PRO A 37 -4.05 -13.28 -6.63
C PRO A 37 -5.09 -14.24 -6.06
N ASN A 38 -5.29 -15.39 -6.71
CA ASN A 38 -6.29 -16.39 -6.29
C ASN A 38 -5.66 -17.50 -5.44
N THR A 39 -6.10 -17.62 -4.19
CA THR A 39 -5.59 -18.60 -3.20
C THR A 39 -6.37 -19.93 -3.17
N GLN A 40 -7.54 -20.02 -3.82
CA GLN A 40 -8.48 -21.16 -3.63
C GLN A 40 -8.10 -22.48 -4.34
N ARG A 41 -6.88 -22.59 -4.91
CA ARG A 41 -6.57 -23.65 -5.87
C ARG A 41 -6.30 -25.04 -5.29
N ASP A 42 -6.07 -25.19 -3.99
CA ASP A 42 -5.56 -26.46 -3.46
C ASP A 42 -6.59 -27.35 -2.74
N GLY A 43 -7.85 -26.93 -2.65
CA GLY A 43 -8.86 -27.64 -1.84
C GLY A 43 -10.02 -28.33 -2.58
N SER A 44 -10.38 -27.92 -3.80
CA SER A 44 -11.57 -28.46 -4.47
C SER A 44 -11.39 -28.71 -5.96
N ALA A 45 -11.79 -29.90 -6.37
CA ALA A 45 -11.70 -30.39 -7.72
C ALA A 45 -12.58 -29.58 -8.71
N ALA A 46 -12.04 -29.39 -9.92
CA ALA A 46 -12.74 -29.00 -11.14
C ALA A 46 -13.31 -27.56 -11.20
N GLY A 47 -12.44 -26.57 -11.41
CA GLY A 47 -12.83 -25.22 -11.82
C GLY A 47 -11.79 -24.52 -12.70
N THR A 48 -12.24 -23.91 -13.77
CA THR A 48 -11.52 -23.17 -14.84
C THR A 48 -10.91 -21.82 -14.40
N ALA A 49 -10.81 -21.52 -13.11
CA ALA A 49 -10.34 -20.22 -12.62
C ALA A 49 -8.81 -20.08 -12.76
N GLY A 50 -8.37 -18.99 -13.39
CA GLY A 50 -6.95 -18.63 -13.56
C GLY A 50 -6.26 -18.27 -12.23
N PRO A 51 -4.92 -18.08 -12.23
CA PRO A 51 -4.16 -17.70 -11.04
C PRO A 51 -4.50 -16.29 -10.51
N TRP A 52 -5.16 -15.48 -11.33
CA TRP A 52 -5.59 -14.12 -11.00
C TRP A 52 -7.09 -13.99 -11.14
N GLU A 53 -7.69 -13.23 -10.22
CA GLU A 53 -9.04 -12.71 -10.32
C GLU A 53 -9.00 -11.29 -10.86
N PHE A 54 -9.91 -10.99 -11.80
CA PHE A 54 -9.92 -9.72 -12.51
C PHE A 54 -11.11 -8.87 -12.07
N THR A 55 -10.84 -7.68 -11.57
CA THR A 55 -11.85 -6.64 -11.33
C THR A 55 -11.64 -5.49 -12.30
N ARG A 56 -12.68 -5.07 -13.00
CA ARG A 56 -12.64 -3.93 -13.91
C ARG A 56 -13.48 -2.78 -13.36
N LEU A 57 -12.86 -1.61 -13.25
CA LEU A 57 -13.46 -0.40 -12.72
C LEU A 57 -13.45 0.68 -13.78
N ARG A 58 -14.51 1.50 -13.82
CA ARG A 58 -14.58 2.64 -14.72
C ARG A 58 -14.29 3.93 -13.96
N ALA A 59 -13.18 4.58 -14.28
CA ALA A 59 -12.68 5.73 -13.54
C ALA A 59 -13.33 7.05 -13.93
N ASN A 60 -13.91 7.15 -15.14
CA ASN A 60 -14.44 8.40 -15.69
C ASN A 60 -15.92 8.68 -15.38
N VAL A 61 -16.57 7.86 -14.54
CA VAL A 61 -17.96 8.07 -14.16
C VAL A 61 -17.99 9.01 -12.95
N PHE A 62 -18.38 10.26 -13.17
CA PHE A 62 -18.56 11.26 -12.11
C PHE A 62 -20.02 11.68 -12.04
N THR A 63 -20.53 11.84 -10.83
CA THR A 63 -21.81 12.52 -10.60
C THR A 63 -21.67 14.01 -10.88
N ASN A 64 -22.79 14.69 -11.14
CA ASN A 64 -22.78 16.15 -11.35
C ASN A 64 -22.37 16.93 -10.08
N ILE A 65 -22.43 16.28 -8.90
CA ILE A 65 -21.95 16.86 -7.63
C ILE A 65 -20.42 16.82 -7.59
N GLU A 66 -19.84 15.67 -7.94
CA GLU A 66 -18.38 15.46 -7.97
C GLU A 66 -17.69 16.28 -9.07
N TRP A 67 -18.29 16.34 -10.27
CA TRP A 67 -17.74 17.12 -11.39
C TRP A 67 -18.83 17.90 -12.11
N PRO A 68 -19.12 19.14 -11.67
CA PRO A 68 -20.20 19.93 -12.23
C PRO A 68 -19.85 20.48 -13.61
N THR A 69 -20.85 20.62 -14.47
CA THR A 69 -20.69 21.36 -15.73
C THR A 69 -20.39 22.82 -15.44
N THR A 70 -19.24 23.31 -15.93
CA THR A 70 -18.79 24.69 -15.74
C THR A 70 -18.71 25.42 -17.09
N ASN A 71 -18.89 26.74 -17.06
CA ASN A 71 -18.68 27.57 -18.25
C ASN A 71 -17.17 27.70 -18.53
N PRO A 72 -16.76 27.89 -19.80
CA PRO A 72 -15.36 28.04 -20.15
C PRO A 72 -14.68 29.12 -19.32
N ALA A 73 -13.55 28.77 -18.70
CA ALA A 73 -12.79 29.72 -17.91
C ALA A 73 -12.07 30.75 -18.81
N ASP A 74 -11.54 31.82 -18.21
CA ASP A 74 -10.73 32.78 -18.95
C ASP A 74 -9.41 32.18 -19.43
N ARG A 75 -8.72 32.88 -20.34
CA ARG A 75 -7.47 32.39 -20.97
C ARG A 75 -6.43 31.88 -19.96
N ASP A 76 -6.34 32.52 -18.80
CA ASP A 76 -5.27 32.26 -17.82
C ASP A 76 -5.65 31.15 -16.82
N SER A 77 -6.96 30.83 -16.70
CA SER A 77 -7.51 29.79 -15.82
C SER A 77 -8.02 28.56 -16.58
N PHE A 78 -8.16 28.67 -17.90
CA PHE A 78 -8.64 27.61 -18.78
C PHE A 78 -7.74 26.38 -18.73
N SER A 79 -8.37 25.22 -18.57
CA SER A 79 -7.68 23.93 -18.66
C SER A 79 -8.51 22.94 -19.46
N ILE A 80 -7.95 22.49 -20.58
CA ILE A 80 -8.52 21.45 -21.44
C ILE A 80 -8.87 20.21 -20.62
N GLY A 81 -7.99 19.84 -19.68
CA GLY A 81 -8.24 18.75 -18.75
C GLY A 81 -9.56 18.96 -17.99
N SER A 82 -9.64 20.02 -17.19
CA SER A 82 -10.78 20.20 -16.29
C SER A 82 -12.12 20.49 -16.98
N GLU A 83 -12.11 21.01 -18.21
CA GLU A 83 -13.32 21.53 -18.87
C GLU A 83 -13.76 20.69 -20.08
N GLN A 84 -12.87 19.94 -20.72
CA GLN A 84 -13.15 19.22 -21.96
C GLN A 84 -12.70 17.75 -21.94
N SER A 85 -12.05 17.29 -20.87
CA SER A 85 -11.54 15.93 -20.83
C SER A 85 -12.64 14.88 -20.79
N ILE A 86 -12.37 13.73 -21.40
CA ILE A 86 -13.15 12.50 -21.23
C ILE A 86 -12.78 11.71 -19.95
N SER A 87 -11.92 12.29 -19.11
CA SER A 87 -11.50 11.80 -17.79
C SER A 87 -10.86 10.40 -17.79
N THR A 88 -10.04 10.11 -18.81
CA THR A 88 -9.16 8.94 -18.82
C THR A 88 -8.18 8.93 -17.65
N VAL A 89 -7.70 7.76 -17.28
CA VAL A 89 -6.72 7.56 -16.21
C VAL A 89 -5.37 8.12 -16.65
N ALA A 90 -4.84 9.05 -15.86
CA ALA A 90 -3.57 9.74 -16.08
C ALA A 90 -2.45 9.23 -15.16
N GLY A 91 -2.80 8.57 -14.05
CA GLY A 91 -1.83 7.94 -13.14
C GLY A 91 -2.54 7.17 -12.02
N ILE A 92 -1.88 6.11 -11.54
CA ILE A 92 -2.36 5.28 -10.45
C ILE A 92 -1.22 5.00 -9.48
N LYS A 93 -1.49 5.00 -8.17
CA LYS A 93 -0.57 4.50 -7.14
C LYS A 93 -1.34 3.93 -5.96
N TRP A 94 -0.93 2.75 -5.52
CA TRP A 94 -1.39 2.21 -4.24
C TRP A 94 -0.81 3.00 -3.07
N SER A 95 -1.61 3.19 -2.02
CA SER A 95 -1.08 3.64 -0.74
C SER A 95 -0.24 2.53 -0.10
N TYR A 96 0.53 2.91 0.92
CA TYR A 96 1.02 1.91 1.86
C TYR A 96 -0.17 1.27 2.63
N PRO A 97 -0.04 0.02 3.10
CA PRO A 97 -1.08 -0.62 3.90
C PRO A 97 -1.34 0.14 5.21
N GLY A 98 -2.61 0.24 5.62
CA GLY A 98 -3.01 0.86 6.88
C GLY A 98 -4.25 1.74 6.80
N LEU A 99 -4.57 2.24 5.60
CA LEU A 99 -5.67 3.18 5.36
C LEU A 99 -7.03 2.51 5.16
N GLU A 100 -7.07 1.39 4.44
CA GLU A 100 -8.33 0.72 4.12
C GLU A 100 -8.85 -0.11 5.31
N LYS A 101 -10.07 -0.65 5.18
CA LYS A 101 -10.62 -1.63 6.11
C LYS A 101 -9.64 -2.81 6.20
N TYR A 102 -9.45 -3.33 7.40
CA TYR A 102 -8.46 -4.38 7.67
C TYR A 102 -7.02 -3.98 7.35
N ARG A 103 -6.71 -2.67 7.40
CA ARG A 103 -5.37 -2.12 7.22
C ARG A 103 -4.77 -2.46 5.84
N ARG A 104 -5.62 -2.59 4.82
CA ARG A 104 -5.20 -2.77 3.42
C ARG A 104 -4.82 -1.42 2.79
N SER A 105 -4.37 -1.49 1.55
CA SER A 105 -3.95 -0.36 0.72
C SER A 105 -5.12 0.18 -0.09
N ILE A 106 -5.27 1.51 -0.17
CA ILE A 106 -6.23 2.14 -1.06
C ILE A 106 -5.59 2.45 -2.41
N LEU A 107 -6.38 2.45 -3.48
CA LEU A 107 -5.91 2.85 -4.80
C LEU A 107 -6.20 4.34 -5.04
N ALA A 108 -5.15 5.13 -5.23
CA ALA A 108 -5.28 6.52 -5.66
C ALA A 108 -5.20 6.63 -7.19
N VAL A 109 -6.18 7.31 -7.78
CA VAL A 109 -6.37 7.41 -9.23
C VAL A 109 -6.48 8.87 -9.63
N LEU A 110 -5.51 9.32 -10.44
CA LEU A 110 -5.55 10.63 -11.10
C LEU A 110 -6.15 10.46 -12.49
N THR A 111 -7.12 11.31 -12.82
CA THR A 111 -7.73 11.35 -14.16
C THR A 111 -7.36 12.63 -14.90
N THR A 112 -7.47 12.62 -16.22
CA THR A 112 -7.06 13.73 -17.11
C THR A 112 -7.89 15.01 -16.92
N ASN A 113 -9.02 14.94 -16.19
CA ASN A 113 -9.76 16.12 -15.74
C ASN A 113 -9.17 16.79 -14.48
N LEU A 114 -8.01 16.31 -14.00
CA LEU A 114 -7.25 16.80 -12.85
C LEU A 114 -7.91 16.47 -11.50
N LEU A 115 -8.75 15.44 -11.44
CA LEU A 115 -9.32 14.90 -10.21
C LEU A 115 -8.53 13.68 -9.72
N LEU A 116 -8.14 13.71 -8.44
CA LEU A 116 -7.54 12.60 -7.71
C LEU A 116 -8.61 11.97 -6.82
N SER A 117 -8.88 10.70 -7.05
CA SER A 117 -9.90 9.92 -6.33
C SER A 117 -9.29 8.73 -5.61
N PHE A 118 -9.85 8.35 -4.47
CA PHE A 118 -9.51 7.11 -3.76
C PHE A 118 -10.56 6.03 -4.03
N TYR A 119 -10.08 4.81 -4.23
CA TYR A 119 -10.86 3.60 -4.37
C TYR A 119 -10.50 2.63 -3.24
N ASP A 120 -11.52 1.99 -2.69
CA ASP A 120 -11.47 1.06 -1.55
C ASP A 120 -12.38 -0.13 -1.88
N SER A 121 -12.04 -1.33 -1.41
CA SER A 121 -12.81 -2.57 -1.58
C SER A 121 -13.97 -2.71 -0.58
N GLY A 122 -13.99 -1.87 0.45
CA GLY A 122 -14.92 -1.90 1.57
C GLY A 122 -14.73 -3.13 2.47
N GLY A 123 -13.58 -3.82 2.37
CA GLY A 123 -13.36 -5.13 2.98
C GLY A 123 -13.89 -6.31 2.16
N LEU A 124 -14.58 -6.06 1.03
CA LEU A 124 -15.14 -7.09 0.17
C LEU A 124 -14.19 -7.43 -0.97
N ARG A 125 -13.96 -8.72 -1.19
CA ARG A 125 -13.13 -9.19 -2.31
C ARG A 125 -13.73 -8.77 -3.65
N ASN A 126 -12.89 -8.25 -4.55
CA ASN A 126 -13.23 -7.87 -5.93
C ASN A 126 -14.30 -6.77 -6.10
N LYS A 127 -14.65 -6.04 -5.04
CA LYS A 127 -15.66 -4.97 -5.12
C LYS A 127 -15.05 -3.63 -4.78
N TRP A 128 -14.50 -2.96 -5.79
CA TRP A 128 -13.90 -1.65 -5.62
C TRP A 128 -14.87 -0.54 -6.00
N SER A 129 -14.88 0.54 -5.22
CA SER A 129 -15.69 1.71 -5.49
C SER A 129 -14.95 3.00 -5.16
N ARG A 130 -15.31 4.10 -5.82
CA ARG A 130 -14.78 5.41 -5.47
C ARG A 130 -15.42 5.86 -4.17
N VAL A 131 -14.58 6.19 -3.19
CA VAL A 131 -15.00 6.53 -1.83
C VAL A 131 -14.65 7.96 -1.43
N PHE A 132 -13.71 8.60 -2.16
CA PHE A 132 -13.26 9.95 -1.81
C PHE A 132 -12.68 10.70 -3.03
N ILE A 133 -12.86 12.02 -3.07
CA ILE A 133 -12.23 12.93 -4.04
C ILE A 133 -11.40 13.98 -3.28
N VAL A 134 -10.08 13.92 -3.47
CA VAL A 134 -9.11 14.76 -2.75
C VAL A 134 -9.30 16.25 -3.06
N ASN A 135 -9.70 16.56 -4.30
CA ASN A 135 -9.90 17.93 -4.76
C ASN A 135 -10.93 18.71 -3.93
N ASP A 136 -11.95 18.04 -3.39
CA ASP A 136 -12.98 18.68 -2.58
C ASP A 136 -12.42 19.17 -1.24
N ALA A 137 -11.58 18.36 -0.59
CA ALA A 137 -10.90 18.74 0.64
C ALA A 137 -9.94 19.92 0.41
N LEU A 138 -9.15 19.87 -0.68
CA LEU A 138 -8.27 20.98 -1.06
C LEU A 138 -9.05 22.26 -1.35
N LYS A 139 -10.17 22.15 -2.08
CA LYS A 139 -11.04 23.29 -2.38
C LYS A 139 -11.60 23.91 -1.10
N LEU A 140 -12.03 23.09 -0.14
CA LEU A 140 -12.50 23.57 1.16
C LEU A 140 -11.40 24.32 1.91
N HIS A 141 -10.21 23.74 2.02
CA HIS A 141 -9.05 24.34 2.68
C HIS A 141 -8.65 25.69 2.05
N PHE A 142 -8.46 25.73 0.73
CA PHE A 142 -8.03 26.96 0.05
C PHE A 142 -9.12 28.04 0.00
N SER A 143 -10.40 27.67 0.07
CA SER A 143 -11.49 28.65 0.15
C SER A 143 -11.47 29.45 1.46
N GLN A 144 -10.87 28.91 2.53
CA GLN A 144 -10.74 29.58 3.81
C GLN A 144 -9.61 30.63 3.79
N THR A 145 -8.55 30.40 3.00
CA THR A 145 -7.34 31.22 2.98
C THR A 145 -7.25 32.14 1.76
N VAL A 146 -7.91 31.82 0.65
CA VAL A 146 -7.83 32.53 -0.62
C VAL A 146 -9.21 33.03 -1.05
N ALA A 147 -9.37 34.35 -1.19
CA ALA A 147 -10.63 34.96 -1.59
C ALA A 147 -10.97 34.76 -3.08
N ASP A 148 -9.96 34.70 -3.96
CA ASP A 148 -10.18 34.53 -5.40
C ASP A 148 -10.53 33.08 -5.75
N ARG A 149 -11.80 32.87 -6.12
CA ARG A 149 -12.33 31.57 -6.55
C ARG A 149 -11.55 30.94 -7.71
N ARG A 150 -10.92 31.73 -8.58
CA ARG A 150 -10.12 31.22 -9.70
C ARG A 150 -8.83 30.59 -9.22
N VAL A 151 -8.16 31.24 -8.27
CA VAL A 151 -6.95 30.72 -7.64
C VAL A 151 -7.29 29.48 -6.82
N VAL A 152 -8.39 29.48 -6.07
CA VAL A 152 -8.89 28.29 -5.37
C VAL A 152 -9.09 27.13 -6.34
N ALA A 153 -9.76 27.37 -7.49
CA ALA A 153 -9.99 26.33 -8.49
C ALA A 153 -8.69 25.77 -9.08
N ARG A 154 -7.65 26.58 -9.26
CA ARG A 154 -6.32 26.09 -9.70
C ARG A 154 -5.59 25.34 -8.60
N LYS A 155 -5.68 25.81 -7.35
CA LYS A 155 -5.05 25.16 -6.19
C LYS A 155 -5.70 23.83 -5.82
N SER A 156 -6.97 23.63 -6.16
CA SER A 156 -7.67 22.36 -5.95
C SER A 156 -7.51 21.35 -7.09
N LYS A 157 -7.05 21.76 -8.28
CA LYS A 157 -6.79 20.85 -9.43
C LYS A 157 -5.44 20.17 -9.26
N ILE A 158 -5.38 18.85 -9.43
CA ILE A 158 -4.19 18.04 -9.15
C ILE A 158 -3.53 17.62 -10.47
N ARG A 159 -2.20 17.78 -10.56
CA ARG A 159 -1.39 17.47 -11.75
C ARG A 159 -0.56 16.21 -11.59
N SER A 160 -0.05 15.96 -10.39
CA SER A 160 0.77 14.80 -10.03
C SER A 160 0.68 14.57 -8.53
N PHE A 161 0.91 13.34 -8.09
CA PHE A 161 0.88 12.98 -6.68
C PHE A 161 1.86 11.83 -6.41
N ALA A 162 2.29 11.70 -5.15
CA ALA A 162 3.05 10.55 -4.67
C ALA A 162 2.75 10.30 -3.19
N TRP A 163 2.62 9.02 -2.83
CA TRP A 163 2.61 8.62 -1.43
C TRP A 163 4.01 8.74 -0.87
N CYS A 164 4.14 9.43 0.26
CA CYS A 164 5.38 9.38 1.01
C CYS A 164 5.44 8.09 1.83
N PRO A 165 6.64 7.52 2.06
CA PRO A 165 6.80 6.37 2.95
C PRO A 165 6.06 6.59 4.28
N PRO A 166 5.49 5.55 4.89
CA PRO A 166 4.71 5.70 6.11
C PRO A 166 5.63 6.20 7.23
N LEU A 167 5.25 7.30 7.88
CA LEU A 167 6.02 7.88 8.96
C LEU A 167 5.70 7.11 10.25
N LYS A 168 6.65 6.28 10.71
CA LYS A 168 6.45 5.33 11.82
C LYS A 168 7.24 5.71 13.05
N ARG A 169 6.79 5.26 14.22
CA ARG A 169 7.62 5.28 15.43
C ARG A 169 8.71 4.24 15.32
N GLN A 170 9.97 4.64 15.52
CA GLN A 170 11.07 3.69 15.59
C GLN A 170 10.85 2.78 16.80
N LYS A 171 10.75 1.46 16.58
CA LYS A 171 10.55 0.49 17.65
C LYS A 171 11.74 0.55 18.60
N GLN A 172 11.56 1.08 19.82
CA GLN A 172 12.35 0.58 20.93
C GLN A 172 11.96 -0.89 21.08
N ARG A 173 12.94 -1.81 21.14
CA ARG A 173 12.69 -3.22 21.42
C ARG A 173 12.05 -3.34 22.80
N GLN A 174 10.73 -3.26 22.86
CA GLN A 174 9.98 -3.76 23.99
C GLN A 174 9.64 -5.21 23.67
N ASP A 175 10.33 -6.12 24.35
CA ASP A 175 10.00 -7.54 24.31
C ASP A 175 8.83 -7.78 25.28
N GLY A 176 7.70 -8.27 24.77
CA GLY A 176 6.56 -8.69 25.59
C GLY A 176 5.17 -8.42 24.97
N PRO A 177 4.08 -8.89 25.61
CA PRO A 177 2.72 -8.74 25.12
C PRO A 177 2.29 -7.27 24.91
N SER A 178 2.81 -6.35 25.72
CA SER A 178 2.49 -4.91 25.64
C SER A 178 2.93 -4.25 24.33
N ALA A 179 3.91 -4.81 23.62
CA ALA A 179 4.33 -4.30 22.31
C ALA A 179 3.24 -4.40 21.23
N LEU A 180 2.25 -5.28 21.42
CA LEU A 180 1.11 -5.43 20.51
C LEU A 180 -0.02 -4.40 20.77
N LEU A 181 0.03 -3.70 21.91
CA LEU A 181 -0.95 -2.65 22.28
C LEU A 181 -0.55 -1.25 21.80
N GLU A 182 0.59 -1.11 21.15
CA GLU A 182 0.96 0.15 20.53
C GLU A 182 -0.13 0.59 19.54
N PRO A 183 -0.45 1.89 19.46
CA PRO A 183 -1.43 2.41 18.52
C PRO A 183 -1.16 1.88 17.12
N TRP A 184 -2.21 1.61 16.34
CA TRP A 184 -2.07 1.10 14.97
C TRP A 184 -1.18 2.00 14.09
N GLU A 185 -1.12 3.31 14.35
CA GLU A 185 -0.19 4.25 13.70
C GLU A 185 1.29 3.95 13.99
N SER A 186 1.63 3.35 15.13
CA SER A 186 2.98 2.84 15.38
C SER A 186 3.33 1.67 14.46
N ARG A 187 2.35 0.83 14.07
CA ARG A 187 2.54 -0.33 13.18
C ARG A 187 2.52 0.04 11.70
N TRP A 188 1.50 0.80 11.29
CA TRP A 188 1.23 1.14 9.88
C TRP A 188 1.81 2.48 9.46
N GLY A 189 2.05 3.38 10.41
CA GLY A 189 2.58 4.72 10.18
C GLY A 189 1.50 5.74 9.85
N VAL A 190 1.89 7.01 9.90
CA VAL A 190 1.06 8.11 9.40
C VAL A 190 1.22 8.20 7.89
N HIS A 191 0.10 8.22 7.19
CA HIS A 191 0.05 8.29 5.73
C HIS A 191 0.07 9.74 5.26
N VAL A 192 1.17 10.13 4.61
CA VAL A 192 1.36 11.46 4.03
C VAL A 192 1.33 11.36 2.52
N LEU A 193 0.57 12.23 1.88
CA LEU A 193 0.45 12.33 0.43
C LEU A 193 1.00 13.68 -0.04
N ALA A 194 1.93 13.64 -0.99
CA ALA A 194 2.47 14.81 -1.66
C ALA A 194 1.67 15.06 -2.95
N ILE A 195 1.17 16.28 -3.11
CA ILE A 195 0.27 16.66 -4.21
C ILE A 195 0.83 17.90 -4.91
N ALA A 196 1.04 17.81 -6.21
CA ALA A 196 1.32 18.97 -7.05
C ALA A 196 0.03 19.48 -7.68
N ASN A 197 -0.31 20.75 -7.43
CA ASN A 197 -1.52 21.37 -7.97
C ASN A 197 -1.27 22.16 -9.27
N ASP A 198 -2.34 22.60 -9.93
CA ASP A 198 -2.26 23.41 -11.16
C ASP A 198 -1.72 24.85 -10.94
N ALA A 199 -1.61 25.28 -9.68
CA ALA A 199 -0.97 26.53 -9.29
C ALA A 199 0.55 26.40 -9.06
N ASN A 200 1.14 25.22 -9.28
CA ASN A 200 2.55 24.88 -8.99
C ASN A 200 2.92 24.97 -7.51
N ASP A 201 1.97 24.69 -6.63
CA ASP A 201 2.25 24.41 -5.24
C ASP A 201 2.42 22.91 -5.03
N LEU A 202 3.32 22.56 -4.14
CA LEU A 202 3.45 21.25 -3.55
C LEU A 202 2.75 21.27 -2.19
N VAL A 203 1.72 20.46 -2.04
CA VAL A 203 0.83 20.37 -0.88
C VAL A 203 1.06 19.03 -0.21
N PHE A 204 1.30 19.03 1.10
CA PHE A 204 1.45 17.84 1.92
C PHE A 204 0.21 17.66 2.76
N VAL A 205 -0.42 16.49 2.63
CA VAL A 205 -1.64 16.19 3.36
C VAL A 205 -1.51 14.89 4.14
N ARG A 206 -2.09 14.85 5.33
CA ARG A 206 -2.34 13.61 6.07
C ARG A 206 -3.62 13.00 5.52
N VAL A 207 -3.58 11.72 5.20
CA VAL A 207 -4.77 10.95 4.87
C VAL A 207 -5.09 10.03 6.04
N SER A 208 -6.33 10.06 6.51
CA SER A 208 -6.79 9.20 7.60
C SER A 208 -8.13 8.57 7.27
N ARG A 209 -8.38 7.38 7.80
CA ARG A 209 -9.71 6.75 7.77
C ARG A 209 -10.47 7.27 8.99
N THR A 210 -11.66 7.83 8.78
CA THR A 210 -12.50 8.26 9.89
C THR A 210 -13.03 7.04 10.62
N ALA A 211 -12.80 6.96 11.93
CA ALA A 211 -13.33 5.89 12.76
C ALA A 211 -14.86 5.93 12.84
N ARG A 212 -15.44 4.78 13.19
CA ARG A 212 -16.87 4.44 13.23
C ARG A 212 -17.74 5.59 13.77
N SER A 213 -18.33 6.37 12.85
CA SER A 213 -19.62 7.02 13.12
C SER A 213 -20.58 6.59 12.02
N SER A 214 -21.71 6.04 12.42
CA SER A 214 -22.85 5.71 11.56
C SER A 214 -23.44 6.92 10.82
N SER A 215 -22.87 8.12 11.03
CA SER A 215 -23.30 9.40 10.48
C SER A 215 -22.32 10.07 9.51
N SER A 216 -21.08 9.59 9.32
CA SER A 216 -20.16 10.20 8.35
C SER A 216 -20.41 9.64 6.94
N GLU A 217 -20.90 10.50 6.03
CA GLU A 217 -21.04 10.17 4.60
C GLU A 217 -19.68 9.90 3.90
N LYS A 218 -18.53 10.20 4.55
CA LYS A 218 -17.19 10.08 3.94
C LYS A 218 -16.27 9.23 4.82
N PRO A 219 -15.74 8.09 4.33
CA PRO A 219 -14.90 7.18 5.11
C PRO A 219 -13.45 7.67 5.30
N TYR A 220 -13.06 8.74 4.61
CA TYR A 220 -11.72 9.31 4.65
C TYR A 220 -11.77 10.79 4.96
N ASP A 221 -10.75 11.26 5.68
CA ASP A 221 -10.51 12.67 5.93
C ASP A 221 -9.08 13.06 5.52
N ILE A 222 -8.92 14.33 5.13
CA ILE A 222 -7.66 14.89 4.67
C ILE A 222 -7.36 16.19 5.41
N GLU A 223 -6.24 16.21 6.11
CA GLU A 223 -5.70 17.38 6.79
C GLU A 223 -4.52 17.94 5.99
N VAL A 224 -4.56 19.22 5.65
CA VAL A 224 -3.44 19.90 4.97
C VAL A 224 -2.38 20.28 5.99
N LEU A 225 -1.20 19.65 5.92
CA LEU A 225 -0.09 19.84 6.85
C LEU A 225 0.82 21.00 6.44
N SER A 226 1.13 21.12 5.15
CA SER A 226 2.08 22.11 4.65
C SER A 226 1.85 22.43 3.17
N VAL A 227 2.18 23.67 2.75
CA VAL A 227 2.06 24.12 1.35
C VAL A 227 3.29 24.95 0.98
N ILE A 228 3.95 24.62 -0.13
CA ILE A 228 5.06 25.39 -0.67
C ILE A 228 4.89 25.67 -2.16
N SER A 229 5.04 26.93 -2.55
CA SER A 229 4.93 27.32 -3.96
C SER A 229 6.28 27.21 -4.66
N LEU A 230 6.35 26.45 -5.76
CA LEU A 230 7.56 26.22 -6.55
C LEU A 230 7.68 27.12 -7.78
N ALA A 231 6.65 27.94 -8.03
CA ALA A 231 6.67 28.93 -9.10
C ALA A 231 7.89 29.85 -8.94
N ASN A 232 8.76 29.87 -9.95
CA ASN A 232 9.89 30.78 -10.01
C ASN A 232 9.69 31.79 -11.14
N PRO A 233 9.25 33.03 -10.86
CA PRO A 233 9.06 34.05 -11.90
C PRO A 233 10.40 34.46 -12.57
N ALA A 234 11.54 34.19 -11.93
CA ALA A 234 12.86 34.65 -12.35
C ALA A 234 13.62 33.70 -13.30
N GLU A 235 13.09 32.52 -13.67
CA GLU A 235 13.81 31.57 -14.54
C GLU A 235 14.20 32.20 -15.88
N THR A 236 15.47 32.21 -16.24
CA THR A 236 15.96 32.78 -17.51
C THR A 236 16.09 31.68 -18.54
N PHE A 237 15.48 31.84 -19.72
CA PHE A 237 15.69 30.91 -20.83
C PHE A 237 16.83 31.46 -21.70
N PRO A 238 18.08 30.99 -21.55
CA PRO A 238 19.24 31.61 -22.20
C PRO A 238 19.17 31.58 -23.74
N MET A 239 18.42 30.62 -24.29
CA MET A 239 18.22 30.48 -25.74
C MET A 239 17.11 31.40 -26.30
N ILE A 240 16.44 32.18 -25.46
CA ILE A 240 15.29 33.00 -25.86
C ILE A 240 15.47 34.42 -25.29
N HIS A 241 15.31 35.43 -26.13
CA HIS A 241 15.44 36.82 -25.72
C HIS A 241 14.51 37.16 -24.53
N ALA A 242 15.09 37.58 -23.39
CA ALA A 242 14.43 37.67 -22.08
C ALA A 242 13.09 38.45 -22.03
N PRO A 243 12.86 39.54 -22.80
CA PRO A 243 11.55 40.22 -22.83
C PRO A 243 10.57 39.68 -23.89
N SER A 244 10.81 38.53 -24.52
CA SER A 244 9.89 37.98 -25.53
C SER A 244 8.56 37.49 -24.93
N ILE A 245 7.47 37.73 -25.66
CA ILE A 245 6.13 37.18 -25.36
C ILE A 245 6.18 35.65 -25.28
N PHE A 246 7.04 35.01 -26.09
CA PHE A 246 7.23 33.56 -26.05
C PHE A 246 7.86 33.10 -24.73
N VAL A 247 8.84 33.84 -24.20
CA VAL A 247 9.43 33.55 -22.88
C VAL A 247 8.37 33.69 -21.79
N SER A 248 7.59 34.76 -21.80
CA SER A 248 6.48 34.92 -20.85
C SER A 248 5.46 33.79 -20.96
N ALA A 249 5.12 33.35 -22.18
CA ALA A 249 4.21 32.23 -22.41
C ALA A 249 4.79 30.91 -21.88
N VAL A 250 6.06 30.60 -22.15
CA VAL A 250 6.74 29.38 -21.65
C VAL A 250 6.84 29.42 -20.12
N LYS A 251 7.26 30.54 -19.53
CA LYS A 251 7.28 30.74 -18.06
C LYS A 251 5.92 30.52 -17.43
N SER A 252 4.87 31.09 -18.02
CA SER A 252 3.50 30.97 -17.51
C SER A 252 2.95 29.54 -17.58
N LYS A 253 3.55 28.69 -18.42
CA LYS A 253 3.09 27.32 -18.71
C LYS A 253 3.95 26.22 -18.10
N ALA A 254 5.07 26.53 -17.46
CA ALA A 254 5.80 25.53 -16.68
C ALA A 254 4.87 24.94 -15.60
N ARG A 255 4.79 23.61 -15.55
CA ARG A 255 3.97 22.87 -14.59
C ARG A 255 4.80 21.79 -13.93
N ILE A 256 4.42 21.43 -12.70
CA ILE A 256 4.95 20.23 -12.06
C ILE A 256 4.30 19.02 -12.74
N SER A 257 5.11 18.12 -13.30
CA SER A 257 4.62 16.94 -14.04
C SER A 257 4.84 15.62 -13.30
N HIS A 258 5.88 15.51 -12.47
CA HIS A 258 6.19 14.33 -11.67
C HIS A 258 6.54 14.74 -10.24
N VAL A 259 6.15 13.91 -9.27
CA VAL A 259 6.43 14.06 -7.84
C VAL A 259 6.86 12.70 -7.34
N SER A 260 7.90 12.64 -6.50
CA SER A 260 8.34 11.40 -5.86
C SER A 260 8.91 11.70 -4.47
N CYS A 261 8.44 10.98 -3.45
CA CYS A 261 8.90 11.13 -2.07
C CYS A 261 10.07 10.18 -1.78
N GLY A 262 11.14 10.70 -1.18
CA GLY A 262 12.25 9.90 -0.70
C GLY A 262 11.99 9.26 0.67
N PRO A 263 12.94 8.46 1.18
CA PRO A 263 12.81 7.79 2.47
C PRO A 263 12.76 8.78 3.66
N TRP A 264 12.22 8.34 4.79
CA TRP A 264 12.34 9.06 6.05
C TRP A 264 13.64 8.67 6.76
N ILE A 265 14.37 9.67 7.24
CA ILE A 265 15.52 9.52 8.10
C ILE A 265 15.17 10.06 9.48
N TYR A 266 15.23 9.19 10.49
CA TYR A 266 14.85 9.52 11.86
C TYR A 266 16.02 10.16 12.61
N GLU A 267 15.74 11.24 13.33
CA GLU A 267 16.70 11.86 14.23
C GLU A 267 16.74 11.05 15.54
N THR A 268 17.93 10.62 15.96
CA THR A 268 18.13 9.94 17.23
C THR A 268 18.07 10.95 18.38
N SER A 269 16.91 11.11 19.01
CA SER A 269 16.78 11.76 20.31
C SER A 269 16.42 10.71 21.36
N GLU A 270 17.27 10.54 22.37
CA GLU A 270 17.04 9.59 23.47
C GLU A 270 16.10 10.17 24.56
N GLU A 271 15.86 11.48 24.55
CA GLU A 271 15.26 12.19 25.70
C GLU A 271 13.81 12.66 25.51
N ASP A 272 13.25 12.61 24.28
CA ASP A 272 11.89 13.11 24.01
C ASP A 272 10.94 12.02 23.49
N ALA A 273 9.69 12.02 23.97
CA ALA A 273 8.59 11.23 23.41
C ALA A 273 8.19 11.67 21.97
N LYS A 274 8.79 12.76 21.50
CA LYS A 274 8.61 13.37 20.18
C LYS A 274 9.55 12.71 19.17
N ILE A 275 9.00 12.35 18.02
CA ILE A 275 9.77 11.73 16.93
C ILE A 275 9.99 12.76 15.86
N SER A 276 11.25 13.03 15.53
CA SER A 276 11.62 13.90 14.42
C SER A 276 12.14 13.05 13.27
N ALA A 277 11.68 13.31 12.06
CA ALA A 277 12.15 12.64 10.86
C ALA A 277 12.29 13.64 9.71
N ARG A 278 13.30 13.45 8.87
CA ARG A 278 13.54 14.25 7.66
C ARG A 278 13.37 13.43 6.41
N SER A 279 12.85 14.05 5.36
CA SER A 279 12.76 13.46 4.02
C SER A 279 12.97 14.56 2.96
N ALA A 280 13.05 14.15 1.70
CA ALA A 280 13.11 15.05 0.57
C ALA A 280 12.14 14.57 -0.52
N VAL A 281 11.49 15.53 -1.16
CA VAL A 281 10.55 15.30 -2.26
C VAL A 281 11.12 15.92 -3.51
N ALA A 282 11.31 15.08 -4.52
CA ALA A 282 11.81 15.47 -5.83
C ALA A 282 10.62 15.73 -6.75
N VAL A 283 10.72 16.79 -7.56
CA VAL A 283 9.72 17.14 -8.55
C VAL A 283 10.34 17.56 -9.87
N VAL A 284 9.67 17.24 -10.97
CA VAL A 284 9.98 17.80 -12.29
C VAL A 284 9.11 19.03 -12.50
N TYR A 285 9.71 20.21 -12.42
CA TYR A 285 9.05 21.50 -12.70
C TYR A 285 9.45 21.98 -14.10
N GLY A 286 8.53 21.92 -15.05
CA GLY A 286 8.83 22.17 -16.46
C GLY A 286 9.78 21.11 -16.99
N THR A 287 11.08 21.44 -17.08
CA THR A 287 12.14 20.50 -17.47
C THR A 287 13.27 20.44 -16.44
N LYS A 288 13.06 20.97 -15.24
CA LYS A 288 14.06 21.11 -14.18
C LYS A 288 13.72 20.21 -13.01
N LEU A 289 14.73 19.55 -12.46
CA LEU A 289 14.61 18.83 -11.20
C LEU A 289 14.68 19.83 -10.04
N LYS A 290 13.68 19.81 -9.16
CA LYS A 290 13.65 20.58 -7.91
C LYS A 290 13.48 19.64 -6.75
N ILE A 291 14.05 19.98 -5.60
CA ILE A 291 13.97 19.18 -4.38
C ILE A 291 13.44 20.06 -3.25
N VAL A 292 12.51 19.51 -2.47
CA VAL A 292 11.92 20.12 -1.27
C VAL A 292 12.25 19.23 -0.08
N SER A 293 12.91 19.79 0.93
CA SER A 293 13.17 19.10 2.19
C SER A 293 11.92 19.16 3.08
N LEU A 294 11.64 18.06 3.76
CA LEU A 294 10.55 17.90 4.71
C LEU A 294 11.11 17.58 6.09
N ASP A 295 10.69 18.34 7.08
CA ASP A 295 10.96 18.04 8.49
C ASP A 295 9.61 17.72 9.14
N ALA A 296 9.45 16.47 9.55
CA ALA A 296 8.25 15.96 10.18
C ALA A 296 8.48 15.75 11.67
N THR A 297 7.48 16.10 12.47
CA THR A 297 7.47 15.86 13.91
C THR A 297 6.19 15.16 14.31
N LEU A 298 6.32 13.99 14.94
CA LEU A 298 5.22 13.25 15.55
C LEU A 298 5.21 13.52 17.06
N THR A 299 4.02 13.83 17.58
CA THR A 299 3.78 13.94 19.03
C THR A 299 2.66 12.98 19.42
N PRO A 300 2.87 12.11 20.43
CA PRO A 300 1.82 11.24 20.93
C PRO A 300 0.64 12.07 21.45
N VAL A 301 -0.59 11.65 21.16
CA VAL A 301 -1.81 12.27 21.68
C VAL A 301 -2.25 11.48 22.92
N GLU A 302 -2.38 12.13 24.07
CA GLU A 302 -2.75 11.49 25.35
C GLU A 302 -4.26 11.15 25.46
N GLU A 303 -5.08 11.45 24.43
CA GLU A 303 -6.54 11.21 24.48
C GLU A 303 -6.87 9.72 24.36
N GLN A 304 -7.60 9.20 25.36
CA GLN A 304 -7.86 7.78 25.67
C GLN A 304 -8.86 7.05 24.73
N GLY A 305 -9.13 7.58 23.53
CA GLY A 305 -10.07 6.96 22.60
C GLY A 305 -9.41 5.94 21.67
N LEU A 306 -9.90 4.68 21.66
CA LEU A 306 -9.47 3.61 20.72
C LEU A 306 -9.60 3.97 19.23
N SER A 307 -10.33 5.04 18.92
CA SER A 307 -10.69 5.48 17.56
C SER A 307 -9.96 6.76 17.10
N SER A 308 -9.18 7.39 17.97
CA SER A 308 -8.48 8.65 17.66
C SER A 308 -7.09 8.39 17.09
N PRO A 309 -6.53 9.31 16.28
CA PRO A 309 -5.14 9.23 15.86
C PRO A 309 -4.21 9.20 17.09
N GLY A 310 -3.33 8.22 17.15
CA GLY A 310 -2.35 8.08 18.24
C GLY A 310 -1.26 9.14 18.19
N PHE A 311 -1.06 9.78 17.04
CA PHE A 311 -0.08 10.84 16.85
C PHE A 311 -0.69 12.07 16.16
N SER A 312 -0.28 13.25 16.65
CA SER A 312 -0.39 14.50 15.89
C SER A 312 0.88 14.72 15.09
N VAL A 313 0.72 15.19 13.85
CA VAL A 313 1.81 15.32 12.87
C VAL A 313 1.93 16.76 12.44
N ASN A 314 3.15 17.30 12.50
CA ASN A 314 3.45 18.60 11.93
C ASN A 314 4.59 18.45 10.92
N ILE A 315 4.42 19.01 9.72
CA ILE A 315 5.40 18.99 8.64
C ILE A 315 5.75 20.42 8.23
N THR A 316 7.04 20.74 8.30
CA THR A 316 7.60 21.94 7.68
C THR A 316 8.32 21.57 6.40
N CYS A 317 8.18 22.40 5.36
CA CYS A 317 8.82 22.16 4.07
C CYS A 317 9.66 23.35 3.64
N THR A 318 10.85 23.07 3.08
CA THR A 318 11.81 24.09 2.63
C THR A 318 12.38 23.75 1.26
N LYS A 319 12.62 24.77 0.41
CA LYS A 319 13.23 24.55 -0.91
C LYS A 319 14.71 24.21 -0.75
N ASN A 320 15.15 23.14 -1.42
CA ASN A 320 16.52 22.69 -1.37
C ASN A 320 17.31 23.23 -2.57
N THR A 321 17.73 24.50 -2.48
CA THR A 321 18.36 25.20 -3.60
C THR A 321 19.82 24.80 -3.84
N TYR A 322 20.51 24.21 -2.86
CA TYR A 322 21.92 23.84 -3.04
C TYR A 322 22.07 22.56 -3.87
N ILE A 323 21.12 21.61 -3.77
CA ILE A 323 21.10 20.46 -4.68
C ILE A 323 20.80 20.92 -6.11
N GLU A 324 19.91 21.90 -6.31
CA GLU A 324 19.64 22.47 -7.64
C GLU A 324 20.90 23.08 -8.28
N SER A 325 21.81 23.61 -7.46
CA SER A 325 23.10 24.16 -7.93
C SER A 325 24.21 23.11 -8.11
N ALA A 326 23.96 21.85 -7.75
CA ALA A 326 24.94 20.79 -7.86
C ALA A 326 25.10 20.28 -9.30
N GLY A 327 26.32 19.90 -9.65
CA GLY A 327 26.66 19.11 -10.84
C GLY A 327 25.90 19.45 -12.12
N ASN A 328 26.05 20.67 -12.67
CA ASN A 328 25.53 21.07 -13.98
C ASN A 328 24.07 20.61 -14.27
N LEU A 329 23.22 20.46 -13.24
CA LEU A 329 21.86 19.92 -13.38
C LEU A 329 21.02 20.75 -14.35
N ASP A 330 21.35 22.04 -14.46
CA ASP A 330 20.73 22.97 -15.39
C ASP A 330 20.89 22.59 -16.87
N ASN A 331 21.90 21.79 -17.23
CA ASN A 331 22.14 21.35 -18.60
C ASN A 331 21.19 20.22 -19.04
N TYR A 332 20.55 19.55 -18.09
CA TYR A 332 19.65 18.45 -18.36
C TYR A 332 18.20 18.91 -18.51
N ARG A 333 17.45 18.18 -19.33
CA ARG A 333 16.01 18.36 -19.52
C ARG A 333 15.31 17.11 -19.02
N PHE A 334 14.77 17.20 -17.82
CA PHE A 334 14.04 16.12 -17.18
C PHE A 334 12.65 16.01 -17.79
N THR A 335 12.24 14.79 -18.15
CA THR A 335 10.99 14.52 -18.88
C THR A 335 10.23 13.31 -18.37
N GLY A 336 10.83 12.54 -17.45
CA GLY A 336 10.27 11.28 -16.99
C GLY A 336 10.09 11.23 -15.48
N GLU A 337 9.68 10.05 -15.05
CA GLU A 337 9.46 9.70 -13.66
C GLU A 337 10.73 9.79 -12.81
N LEU A 338 10.50 9.88 -11.50
CA LEU A 338 11.52 10.04 -10.49
C LEU A 338 11.49 8.85 -9.54
N GLN A 339 12.63 8.17 -9.39
CA GLN A 339 12.76 7.02 -8.49
C GLN A 339 13.87 7.26 -7.47
N TRP A 340 13.56 7.00 -6.20
CA TRP A 340 14.52 7.09 -5.10
C TRP A 340 15.14 5.73 -4.82
N VAL A 341 16.45 5.72 -4.67
CA VAL A 341 17.28 4.56 -4.33
C VAL A 341 18.05 4.92 -3.06
N SER A 342 18.10 4.01 -2.09
CA SER A 342 18.89 4.17 -0.87
C SER A 342 19.85 3.02 -0.71
N GLU A 343 21.12 3.33 -0.43
CA GLU A 343 22.16 2.33 -0.21
C GLU A 343 22.44 2.10 1.28
N GLY A 344 22.65 0.85 1.66
CA GLY A 344 22.97 0.47 3.06
C GLY A 344 21.89 0.93 4.05
N GLU A 345 22.33 1.45 5.20
CA GLU A 345 21.47 2.13 6.18
C GLU A 345 21.30 3.64 5.84
N PHE A 346 21.04 3.94 4.56
CA PHE A 346 20.94 5.31 4.01
C PHE A 346 22.26 6.08 3.96
N ASP A 347 23.41 5.40 3.79
CA ASP A 347 24.73 6.06 3.68
C ASP A 347 24.75 7.04 2.50
N SER A 348 24.18 6.61 1.38
CA SER A 348 23.96 7.40 0.18
C SER A 348 22.52 7.25 -0.30
N ILE A 349 21.97 8.34 -0.83
CA ILE A 349 20.63 8.39 -1.40
C ILE A 349 20.76 8.92 -2.83
N THR A 350 20.16 8.20 -3.78
CA THR A 350 20.21 8.52 -5.20
C THR A 350 18.81 8.79 -5.72
N ILE A 351 18.66 9.84 -6.52
CA ILE A 351 17.47 10.07 -7.36
C ILE A 351 17.82 9.69 -8.79
N CYS A 352 17.04 8.79 -9.37
CA CYS A 352 17.08 8.44 -10.78
C CYS A 352 15.98 9.23 -11.50
N ALA A 353 16.34 9.99 -12.53
CA ALA A 353 15.42 10.83 -13.26
C ALA A 353 15.61 10.69 -14.77
N GLY A 354 14.50 10.45 -15.49
CA GLY A 354 14.51 10.34 -16.94
C GLY A 354 14.82 11.68 -17.63
N VAL A 355 15.74 11.65 -18.58
CA VAL A 355 16.03 12.78 -19.48
C VAL A 355 15.79 12.34 -20.93
N PHE A 356 15.76 13.30 -21.83
CA PHE A 356 15.73 12.99 -23.26
C PHE A 356 16.94 12.13 -23.64
N SER A 357 16.72 10.93 -24.19
CA SER A 357 17.76 9.97 -24.62
C SER A 357 18.66 9.38 -23.52
N GLY A 358 18.20 9.34 -22.27
CA GLY A 358 18.98 8.74 -21.20
C GLY A 358 18.36 8.83 -19.81
N LEU A 359 19.18 8.46 -18.84
CA LEU A 359 18.90 8.54 -17.42
C LEU A 359 19.95 9.42 -16.75
N VAL A 360 19.54 10.29 -15.83
CA VAL A 360 20.45 11.02 -14.94
C VAL A 360 20.25 10.53 -13.53
N THR A 361 21.36 10.27 -12.83
CA THR A 361 21.36 9.98 -11.40
C THR A 361 21.98 11.11 -10.61
N VAL A 362 21.34 11.47 -9.50
CA VAL A 362 21.83 12.46 -8.54
C VAL A 362 22.02 11.75 -7.21
N THR A 363 23.27 11.42 -6.88
CA THR A 363 23.63 10.72 -5.65
C THR A 363 24.15 11.71 -4.62
N MET A 364 23.60 11.66 -3.41
CA MET A 364 23.97 12.54 -2.30
C MET A 364 24.25 11.72 -1.04
N PRO A 365 25.22 12.13 -0.21
CA PRO A 365 25.42 11.53 1.10
C PRO A 365 24.25 11.86 2.03
N ARG A 366 24.05 11.02 3.06
CA ARG A 366 23.02 11.21 4.10
C ARG A 366 22.95 12.64 4.64
N THR A 367 24.09 13.22 5.01
CA THR A 367 24.17 14.56 5.59
C THR A 367 23.70 15.67 4.64
N SER A 368 23.89 15.50 3.32
CA SER A 368 23.39 16.42 2.31
C SER A 368 21.90 16.22 2.04
N TYR A 369 21.39 15.00 2.17
CA TYR A 369 19.96 14.70 2.11
C TYR A 369 19.20 15.31 3.30
N GLU A 370 19.75 15.18 4.51
CA GLU A 370 19.20 15.75 5.75
C GLU A 370 19.32 17.27 5.83
N GLY A 371 20.10 17.90 4.95
CA GLY A 371 20.30 19.35 4.91
C GLY A 371 21.34 19.91 5.87
N GLU A 372 22.12 19.04 6.53
CA GLU A 372 23.24 19.40 7.40
C GLU A 372 24.46 19.88 6.59
N ASP A 373 24.80 19.15 5.53
CA ASP A 373 25.89 19.49 4.63
C ASP A 373 25.35 20.12 3.34
N ARG A 374 25.36 21.46 3.31
CA ARG A 374 24.86 22.26 2.19
C ARG A 374 25.90 22.52 1.10
N LYS A 375 26.98 21.73 1.07
CA LYS A 375 27.99 21.83 0.03
C LYS A 375 27.60 20.98 -1.18
N SER A 376 27.58 21.61 -2.34
CA SER A 376 27.23 20.96 -3.61
C SER A 376 28.34 20.08 -4.19
N ASP A 377 29.55 20.12 -3.61
CA ASP A 377 30.75 19.41 -4.10
C ASP A 377 30.70 17.90 -3.87
N ARG A 378 29.92 17.45 -2.87
CA ARG A 378 29.73 16.03 -2.53
C ARG A 378 28.59 15.36 -3.28
N ILE A 379 27.79 16.13 -4.01
CA ILE A 379 26.67 15.61 -4.80
C ILE A 379 27.21 15.17 -6.16
N VAL A 380 27.01 13.90 -6.49
CA VAL A 380 27.53 13.30 -7.72
C VAL A 380 26.39 13.17 -8.73
N VAL A 381 26.53 13.88 -9.86
CA VAL A 381 25.58 13.82 -10.99
C VAL A 381 26.20 13.01 -12.11
N ARG A 382 25.50 11.98 -12.59
CA ARG A 382 25.97 11.10 -13.68
C ARG A 382 24.88 10.93 -14.72
N GLU A 383 25.26 10.98 -15.99
CA GLU A 383 24.39 10.69 -17.12
C GLU A 383 24.68 9.29 -17.69
N LYS A 384 23.61 8.58 -18.02
CA LYS A 384 23.63 7.29 -18.70
C LYS A 384 22.81 7.41 -19.99
N PRO A 385 23.48 7.69 -21.12
CA PRO A 385 22.80 7.78 -22.41
C PRO A 385 22.35 6.40 -22.90
N PHE A 386 21.21 6.35 -23.61
CA PHE A 386 20.69 5.11 -24.17
C PHE A 386 21.32 4.84 -25.55
N PHE A 387 22.26 3.89 -25.57
CA PHE A 387 22.90 3.41 -26.78
C PHE A 387 22.64 1.91 -26.96
N GLN A 388 22.47 1.48 -28.20
CA GLN A 388 22.54 0.08 -28.59
C GLN A 388 23.92 -0.21 -29.19
N ASP A 389 24.63 -1.20 -28.65
CA ASP A 389 25.86 -1.69 -29.27
C ASP A 389 25.53 -2.48 -30.55
N VAL A 390 26.38 -2.36 -31.57
CA VAL A 390 26.18 -3.03 -32.86
C VAL A 390 26.23 -4.55 -32.67
N VAL A 391 25.16 -5.25 -33.05
CA VAL A 391 25.11 -6.72 -33.01
C VAL A 391 26.18 -7.29 -33.97
N PRO A 392 27.08 -8.18 -33.53
CA PRO A 392 28.07 -8.80 -34.40
C PRO A 392 27.36 -9.68 -35.45
N GLY A 393 27.33 -9.26 -36.72
CA GLY A 393 26.78 -10.08 -37.81
C GLY A 393 26.05 -9.32 -38.92
N HIS A 394 25.54 -8.11 -38.66
CA HIS A 394 24.94 -7.26 -39.69
C HIS A 394 25.98 -6.30 -40.28
N SER A 395 26.83 -6.85 -41.13
CA SER A 395 27.72 -6.08 -42.02
C SER A 395 26.90 -5.46 -43.15
N THR A 396 26.44 -4.23 -42.96
CA THR A 396 26.32 -3.29 -44.09
C THR A 396 27.27 -2.12 -43.81
N ALA A 397 28.07 -1.78 -44.81
CA ALA A 397 29.32 -1.05 -44.69
C ALA A 397 29.19 0.46 -44.40
N GLU A 398 28.08 0.92 -43.77
CA GLU A 398 27.81 2.36 -43.56
C GLU A 398 27.28 2.75 -42.17
N VAL A 399 27.08 1.83 -41.20
CA VAL A 399 26.62 2.21 -39.85
C VAL A 399 27.69 1.91 -38.80
N SER A 400 28.67 2.81 -38.68
CA SER A 400 29.67 2.76 -37.60
C SER A 400 29.28 3.59 -36.37
N GLU A 401 28.05 4.08 -36.29
CA GLU A 401 27.56 4.86 -35.15
C GLU A 401 26.64 4.01 -34.29
N LYS A 402 26.92 3.96 -32.97
CA LYS A 402 26.01 3.36 -32.00
C LYS A 402 24.62 3.95 -32.18
N THR A 403 23.60 3.12 -32.40
CA THR A 403 22.22 3.60 -32.53
C THR A 403 21.81 4.22 -31.20
N LYS A 404 21.51 5.52 -31.22
CA LYS A 404 21.06 6.25 -30.04
C LYS A 404 19.53 6.21 -29.96
N HIS A 405 19.01 5.82 -28.80
CA HIS A 405 17.59 5.87 -28.51
C HIS A 405 17.23 7.27 -28.01
N TRP A 406 16.26 7.91 -28.66
CA TRP A 406 15.89 9.30 -28.38
C TRP A 406 14.56 9.42 -27.63
N GLU A 407 14.04 8.31 -27.13
CA GLU A 407 12.77 8.26 -26.42
C GLU A 407 12.93 8.60 -24.93
N PRO A 408 11.91 9.22 -24.31
CA PRO A 408 11.86 9.37 -22.87
C PRO A 408 11.57 8.02 -22.19
N ILE A 409 11.94 7.92 -20.92
CA ILE A 409 11.53 6.82 -20.04
C ILE A 409 10.01 6.87 -19.85
N SER A 410 9.35 5.74 -20.10
CA SER A 410 7.91 5.54 -19.89
C SER A 410 7.62 4.59 -18.72
N ALA A 411 8.62 3.81 -18.31
CA ALA A 411 8.50 2.87 -17.20
C ALA A 411 9.82 2.75 -16.43
N THR A 412 9.76 2.76 -15.10
CA THR A 412 10.90 2.57 -14.21
C THR A 412 10.45 2.07 -12.86
N THR A 413 11.18 1.07 -12.34
CA THR A 413 10.95 0.55 -10.99
C THR A 413 12.24 0.02 -10.41
N ILE A 414 12.25 -0.14 -9.09
CA ILE A 414 13.36 -0.73 -8.36
C ILE A 414 12.87 -2.05 -7.79
N VAL A 415 13.63 -3.11 -7.99
CA VAL A 415 13.38 -4.40 -7.36
C VAL A 415 14.46 -4.64 -6.32
N ILE A 416 14.02 -5.01 -5.11
CA ILE A 416 14.90 -5.34 -4.00
C ILE A 416 14.92 -6.86 -3.87
N ASP A 417 16.13 -7.43 -3.89
CA ASP A 417 16.33 -8.83 -3.54
C ASP A 417 16.20 -8.99 -2.02
N GLU A 418 15.23 -9.79 -1.57
CA GLU A 418 14.95 -9.99 -0.15
C GLU A 418 16.07 -10.73 0.59
N GLU A 419 16.85 -11.56 -0.10
CA GLU A 419 17.93 -12.33 0.53
C GLU A 419 19.22 -11.51 0.65
N THR A 420 19.56 -10.76 -0.40
CA THR A 420 20.82 -10.02 -0.46
C THR A 420 20.68 -8.54 -0.09
N GLY A 421 19.46 -8.01 -0.06
CA GLY A 421 19.17 -6.58 0.10
C GLY A 421 19.57 -5.73 -1.12
N LYS A 422 20.05 -6.36 -2.20
CA LYS A 422 20.57 -5.65 -3.38
C LYS A 422 19.41 -5.04 -4.17
N GLN A 423 19.57 -3.78 -4.56
CA GLN A 423 18.58 -3.04 -5.35
C GLN A 423 18.98 -3.02 -6.82
N THR A 424 18.03 -3.29 -7.71
CA THR A 424 18.21 -3.23 -9.17
C THR A 424 17.18 -2.27 -9.77
N LEU A 425 17.66 -1.27 -10.50
CA LEU A 425 16.81 -0.34 -11.24
C LEU A 425 16.50 -0.91 -12.62
N HIS A 426 15.22 -0.99 -12.97
CA HIS A 426 14.74 -1.34 -14.29
C HIS A 426 14.18 -0.10 -14.98
N VAL A 427 14.46 0.03 -16.28
CA VAL A 427 14.02 1.14 -17.12
C VAL A 427 13.48 0.59 -18.44
N GLY A 428 12.38 1.17 -18.90
CA GLY A 428 11.76 0.90 -20.19
C GLY A 428 11.28 2.18 -20.88
N THR A 429 11.21 2.11 -22.20
CA THR A 429 10.75 3.20 -23.07
C THR A 429 9.67 2.69 -24.03
N LEU A 430 8.94 3.63 -24.64
CA LEU A 430 8.03 3.33 -25.76
C LEU A 430 8.78 3.05 -27.07
N GLY A 431 10.09 3.26 -27.13
CA GLY A 431 10.94 2.98 -28.30
C GLY A 431 11.61 1.61 -28.27
N ALA A 432 11.09 0.67 -27.46
CA ALA A 432 11.68 -0.65 -27.22
C ALA A 432 13.09 -0.65 -26.61
N TYR A 433 13.59 0.48 -26.09
CA TYR A 433 14.76 0.45 -25.23
C TYR A 433 14.35 0.00 -23.82
N ALA A 434 15.07 -1.00 -23.31
CA ALA A 434 14.84 -1.54 -21.98
C ALA A 434 16.16 -2.04 -21.39
N GLU A 435 16.48 -1.60 -20.18
CA GLU A 435 17.76 -1.91 -19.53
C GLU A 435 17.58 -2.06 -18.01
N SER A 436 18.46 -2.83 -17.39
CA SER A 436 18.50 -3.01 -15.95
C SER A 436 19.87 -2.65 -15.42
N TYR A 437 19.92 -1.98 -14.28
CA TYR A 437 21.14 -1.47 -13.70
C TYR A 437 21.22 -1.87 -12.24
N THR A 438 22.38 -2.35 -11.81
CA THR A 438 22.67 -2.42 -10.38
C THR A 438 22.73 -0.99 -9.84
N CYS A 439 22.05 -0.74 -8.73
CA CYS A 439 22.02 0.59 -8.11
C CYS A 439 23.45 1.11 -7.83
N PRO A 440 23.71 2.40 -8.08
CA PRO A 440 25.06 2.94 -8.08
C PRO A 440 25.54 3.30 -6.68
N THR A 441 26.78 2.93 -6.36
CA THR A 441 27.50 3.51 -5.21
C THR A 441 28.08 4.88 -5.56
N MET A 442 28.38 5.69 -4.54
CA MET A 442 29.07 6.98 -4.77
C MET A 442 30.38 6.79 -5.56
N GLU A 443 31.04 5.64 -5.41
CA GLU A 443 32.29 5.29 -6.06
C GLU A 443 32.07 4.63 -7.43
N ASP A 444 31.14 3.68 -7.55
CA ASP A 444 30.98 2.84 -8.74
C ASP A 444 29.84 3.31 -9.66
N GLY A 445 30.04 3.22 -10.97
CA GLY A 445 29.02 3.58 -11.95
C GLY A 445 27.85 2.61 -11.93
N MET A 446 26.68 3.02 -12.42
CA MET A 446 25.60 2.05 -12.71
C MET A 446 26.14 1.00 -13.70
N GLN A 447 26.18 -0.25 -13.26
CA GLN A 447 26.60 -1.40 -14.07
C GLN A 447 25.36 -2.04 -14.68
N VAL A 448 25.41 -2.29 -15.99
CA VAL A 448 24.33 -2.96 -16.72
C VAL A 448 24.24 -4.42 -16.24
N PHE A 449 23.01 -4.85 -15.95
CA PHE A 449 22.67 -6.19 -15.56
C PHE A 449 21.73 -6.80 -16.61
N GLN A 450 22.04 -8.01 -17.08
CA GLN A 450 21.16 -8.72 -18.01
C GLN A 450 20.01 -9.36 -17.23
N SER A 451 18.81 -8.79 -17.34
CA SER A 451 17.66 -9.29 -16.61
C SER A 451 16.93 -10.41 -17.37
N PRO A 452 16.43 -11.46 -16.69
CA PRO A 452 15.77 -12.61 -17.33
C PRO A 452 14.54 -12.24 -18.16
N TRP A 453 13.80 -11.21 -17.74
CA TRP A 453 12.57 -10.77 -18.41
C TRP A 453 12.84 -10.19 -19.80
N LYS A 454 14.02 -9.62 -20.06
CA LYS A 454 14.33 -9.00 -21.35
C LYS A 454 14.28 -10.04 -22.48
N LYS A 455 14.83 -11.23 -22.23
CA LYS A 455 14.77 -12.34 -23.19
C LYS A 455 13.33 -12.80 -23.43
N GLN A 456 12.54 -12.94 -22.38
CA GLN A 456 11.14 -13.36 -22.51
C GLN A 456 10.33 -12.34 -23.35
N MET A 457 10.54 -11.05 -23.13
CA MET A 457 9.90 -9.98 -23.92
C MET A 457 10.32 -10.03 -25.39
N GLU A 458 11.61 -10.25 -25.68
CA GLU A 458 12.10 -10.42 -27.06
C GLU A 458 11.44 -11.65 -27.74
N ASP A 459 11.27 -12.76 -27.01
CA ASP A 459 10.58 -13.94 -27.55
C ASP A 459 9.12 -13.65 -27.96
N PHE A 460 8.43 -12.71 -27.27
CA PHE A 460 7.09 -12.25 -27.68
C PHE A 460 7.14 -11.36 -28.91
N ARG A 461 8.11 -10.43 -28.97
CA ARG A 461 8.32 -9.56 -30.13
C ARG A 461 8.60 -10.39 -31.38
N GLU A 462 9.47 -11.39 -31.29
CA GLU A 462 9.79 -12.30 -32.39
C GLU A 462 8.59 -13.12 -32.85
N ARG A 463 7.77 -13.65 -31.92
CA ARG A 463 6.53 -14.36 -32.29
C ARG A 463 5.56 -13.46 -33.02
N PHE A 464 5.33 -12.25 -32.52
CA PHE A 464 4.47 -11.27 -33.18
C PHE A 464 4.99 -10.87 -34.56
N ASP A 465 6.32 -10.72 -34.69
CA ASP A 465 6.98 -10.45 -35.97
C ASP A 465 6.74 -11.55 -37.00
N ILE A 466 6.89 -12.82 -36.59
CA ILE A 466 6.65 -14.00 -37.43
C ILE A 466 5.17 -14.12 -37.80
N ASP A 467 4.27 -13.99 -36.82
CA ASP A 467 2.82 -14.14 -37.02
C ASP A 467 2.24 -13.07 -37.96
N ARG A 468 2.92 -11.93 -38.07
CA ARG A 468 2.49 -10.78 -38.89
C ARG A 468 3.38 -10.54 -40.12
N ASP A 469 4.39 -11.40 -40.35
CA ASP A 469 5.36 -11.30 -41.45
C ASP A 469 6.02 -9.92 -41.55
N LEU A 470 6.52 -9.41 -40.42
CA LEU A 470 7.07 -8.05 -40.30
C LEU A 470 8.59 -7.97 -40.57
N GLY A 471 9.26 -9.10 -40.83
CA GLY A 471 10.65 -9.12 -41.28
C GLY A 471 11.67 -8.59 -40.26
N GLY A 472 11.41 -8.75 -38.97
CA GLY A 472 12.23 -8.29 -37.85
C GLY A 472 11.90 -6.87 -37.37
N LEU A 473 10.91 -6.21 -37.97
CA LEU A 473 10.56 -4.81 -37.74
C LEU A 473 9.49 -4.62 -36.65
N ALA A 474 9.13 -5.66 -35.90
CA ALA A 474 8.29 -5.52 -34.72
C ALA A 474 8.99 -4.77 -33.56
N VAL A 475 8.22 -3.97 -32.81
CA VAL A 475 8.66 -3.15 -31.67
C VAL A 475 7.81 -3.49 -30.45
N SER A 476 8.46 -3.69 -29.30
CA SER A 476 7.80 -3.85 -27.99
C SER A 476 7.84 -2.53 -27.22
N ARG A 477 6.68 -1.92 -26.98
CA ARG A 477 6.57 -0.65 -26.26
C ARG A 477 6.23 -0.89 -24.80
N ILE A 478 7.07 -0.40 -23.88
CA ILE A 478 6.89 -0.61 -22.44
C ILE A 478 6.13 0.58 -21.86
N TRP A 479 4.99 0.32 -21.22
CA TRP A 479 4.10 1.35 -20.69
C TRP A 479 4.17 1.53 -19.18
N GLY A 480 4.56 0.49 -18.44
CA GLY A 480 4.67 0.56 -16.99
C GLY A 480 5.44 -0.61 -16.41
N MET A 481 6.08 -0.38 -15.27
CA MET A 481 6.75 -1.39 -14.48
C MET A 481 6.46 -1.16 -13.00
N ASP A 482 6.26 -2.22 -12.23
CA ASP A 482 6.27 -2.11 -10.77
C ASP A 482 6.74 -3.40 -10.11
N SER A 483 7.10 -3.34 -8.83
CA SER A 483 7.69 -4.47 -8.11
C SER A 483 7.01 -4.75 -6.79
N TRP A 484 7.06 -6.02 -6.38
CA TRP A 484 6.59 -6.47 -5.07
C TRP A 484 7.34 -7.75 -4.67
N LYS A 485 7.93 -7.78 -3.48
CA LYS A 485 8.65 -8.95 -2.91
C LYS A 485 9.61 -9.67 -3.87
N GLY A 486 10.50 -8.92 -4.52
CA GLY A 486 11.45 -9.46 -5.50
C GLY A 486 10.86 -9.82 -6.88
N PHE A 487 9.53 -9.72 -7.05
CA PHE A 487 8.86 -9.84 -8.34
C PHE A 487 8.78 -8.50 -9.06
N LEU A 488 8.78 -8.57 -10.38
CA LEU A 488 8.68 -7.45 -11.31
C LEU A 488 7.53 -7.71 -12.27
N ALA A 489 6.58 -6.78 -12.34
CA ALA A 489 5.52 -6.75 -13.35
C ALA A 489 5.88 -5.73 -14.44
N ILE A 490 5.66 -6.12 -15.70
CA ILE A 490 5.96 -5.30 -16.88
C ILE A 490 4.74 -5.30 -17.77
N ALA A 491 4.26 -4.12 -18.16
CA ALA A 491 3.20 -3.94 -19.14
C ALA A 491 3.79 -3.45 -20.46
N PHE A 492 3.54 -4.19 -21.54
CA PHE A 492 3.99 -3.81 -22.87
C PHE A 492 2.97 -4.13 -23.96
N THR A 493 3.13 -3.47 -25.10
CA THR A 493 2.33 -3.67 -26.32
C THR A 493 3.25 -3.94 -27.51
N LEU A 494 2.76 -4.69 -28.49
CA LEU A 494 3.52 -5.11 -29.68
C LEU A 494 2.98 -4.39 -30.91
N HIS A 495 3.87 -3.82 -31.72
CA HIS A 495 3.51 -2.98 -32.85
C HIS A 495 4.47 -3.19 -34.04
N PRO A 496 4.01 -3.00 -35.29
CA PRO A 496 4.90 -2.76 -36.42
C PRO A 496 5.75 -1.50 -36.21
N GLY A 497 7.04 -1.56 -36.54
CA GLY A 497 8.00 -0.47 -36.31
C GLY A 497 8.12 0.54 -37.45
N ASP A 498 7.86 0.12 -38.69
CA ASP A 498 8.13 0.90 -39.91
C ASP A 498 6.87 1.22 -40.73
N MET A 499 5.69 0.90 -40.21
CA MET A 499 4.41 1.13 -40.88
C MET A 499 3.32 1.63 -39.93
N VAL A 500 2.29 2.23 -40.52
CA VAL A 500 1.11 2.69 -39.77
C VAL A 500 0.26 1.48 -39.42
N GLU A 501 0.12 1.21 -38.14
CA GLU A 501 -0.81 0.22 -37.64
C GLU A 501 -2.21 0.83 -37.53
N TYR A 502 -3.19 0.17 -38.13
CA TYR A 502 -4.61 0.45 -37.89
C TYR A 502 -5.14 -0.61 -36.92
N THR A 503 -5.31 -0.22 -35.67
CA THR A 503 -5.83 -1.10 -34.61
C THR A 503 -7.25 -0.68 -34.25
N THR A 504 -8.17 -1.64 -34.18
CA THR A 504 -9.49 -1.42 -33.59
C THR A 504 -9.46 -1.69 -32.09
N THR A 505 -10.40 -1.12 -31.32
CA THR A 505 -10.49 -1.39 -29.87
C THR A 505 -10.66 -2.87 -29.51
N ALA A 506 -11.11 -3.71 -30.45
CA ALA A 506 -11.20 -5.16 -30.24
C ALA A 506 -9.83 -5.87 -30.34
N GLU A 507 -8.89 -5.28 -31.08
CA GLU A 507 -7.54 -5.79 -31.35
C GLU A 507 -6.48 -5.20 -30.41
N GLU A 508 -6.81 -4.14 -29.68
CA GLU A 508 -5.95 -3.60 -28.62
C GLU A 508 -5.67 -4.67 -27.55
N ARG A 509 -4.39 -4.98 -27.39
CA ARG A 509 -3.88 -5.94 -26.40
C ARG A 509 -2.73 -5.32 -25.64
N THR A 510 -2.76 -5.49 -24.32
CA THR A 510 -1.62 -5.25 -23.45
C THR A 510 -1.21 -6.56 -22.82
N THR A 511 0.07 -6.89 -22.90
CA THR A 511 0.63 -8.07 -22.27
C THR A 511 1.26 -7.67 -20.96
N LEU A 512 0.83 -8.30 -19.88
CA LEU A 512 1.50 -8.25 -18.59
C LEU A 512 2.41 -9.46 -18.45
N MET A 513 3.64 -9.21 -18.06
CA MET A 513 4.62 -10.25 -17.77
C MET A 513 5.11 -10.07 -16.35
N ILE A 514 5.14 -11.17 -15.59
CA ILE A 514 5.65 -11.20 -14.23
C ILE A 514 6.92 -12.05 -14.20
N SER A 515 8.00 -11.45 -13.74
CA SER A 515 9.32 -12.06 -13.62
C SER A 515 9.84 -11.93 -12.20
N HIS A 516 10.83 -12.75 -11.84
CA HIS A 516 11.55 -12.67 -10.58
C HIS A 516 13.02 -12.36 -10.86
N LEU A 517 13.71 -11.67 -9.94
CA LEU A 517 15.14 -11.32 -10.11
C LEU A 517 16.02 -12.55 -10.34
N ASP A 518 15.76 -13.61 -9.59
CA ASP A 518 16.37 -14.93 -9.78
C ASP A 518 15.59 -15.73 -10.83
N ALA A 519 16.25 -16.02 -11.95
CA ALA A 519 15.71 -16.81 -13.06
C ALA A 519 15.41 -18.27 -12.71
N GLN A 520 16.00 -18.80 -11.62
CA GLN A 520 15.84 -20.19 -11.21
C GLN A 520 14.62 -20.43 -10.33
N LYS A 521 14.05 -19.38 -9.72
CA LYS A 521 12.86 -19.50 -8.87
C LYS A 521 11.59 -19.56 -9.73
N ASP A 522 10.77 -20.59 -9.48
CA ASP A 522 9.48 -20.74 -10.14
C ASP A 522 8.52 -19.62 -9.72
N VAL A 523 8.06 -18.86 -10.71
CA VAL A 523 7.10 -17.76 -10.53
C VAL A 523 5.68 -18.32 -10.54
N SER A 524 5.09 -18.47 -9.35
CA SER A 524 3.68 -18.83 -9.15
C SER A 524 3.01 -17.89 -8.14
N VAL A 525 1.68 -17.75 -8.21
CA VAL A 525 0.92 -16.92 -7.24
C VAL A 525 1.08 -17.43 -5.81
N ALA A 526 1.17 -18.75 -5.63
CA ALA A 526 1.45 -19.35 -4.33
C ALA A 526 2.81 -18.90 -3.80
N THR A 527 3.86 -18.95 -4.62
CA THR A 527 5.20 -18.48 -4.23
C THR A 527 5.20 -17.00 -3.88
N MET A 528 4.38 -16.17 -4.55
CA MET A 528 4.28 -14.74 -4.26
C MET A 528 3.66 -14.46 -2.89
N LEU A 529 2.57 -15.17 -2.55
CA LEU A 529 1.82 -14.94 -1.32
C LEU A 529 2.47 -15.53 -0.06
N HIS A 530 3.46 -16.41 -0.19
CA HIS A 530 4.07 -17.16 0.92
C HIS A 530 3.00 -17.88 1.76
N PRO A 531 2.43 -19.00 1.27
CA PRO A 531 1.46 -19.76 2.04
C PRO A 531 2.05 -20.09 3.41
N PRO A 532 1.27 -20.01 4.49
CA PRO A 532 1.76 -20.31 5.83
C PRO A 532 2.32 -21.74 5.89
N ASP A 533 3.28 -21.95 6.78
CA ASP A 533 3.68 -23.30 7.17
C ASP A 533 2.46 -24.00 7.80
N PRO A 534 1.91 -25.08 7.17
CA PRO A 534 0.76 -25.79 7.72
C PRO A 534 1.16 -26.71 8.88
N SER A 535 2.42 -26.70 9.31
CA SER A 535 2.89 -27.57 10.40
C SER A 535 2.07 -27.34 11.69
N PRO A 536 1.60 -28.43 12.34
CA PRO A 536 0.92 -28.33 13.63
C PRO A 536 1.74 -27.57 14.68
N GLU A 537 3.06 -27.67 14.62
CA GLU A 537 4.00 -26.97 15.50
C GLU A 537 3.91 -25.45 15.32
N PHE A 538 3.90 -24.96 14.07
CA PHE A 538 3.76 -23.53 13.79
C PHE A 538 2.42 -22.97 14.28
N ILE A 539 1.32 -23.68 14.00
CA ILE A 539 -0.02 -23.29 14.45
C ILE A 539 -0.09 -23.26 15.98
N SER A 540 0.53 -24.25 16.65
CA SER A 540 0.60 -24.32 18.11
C SER A 540 1.35 -23.11 18.70
N GLU A 541 2.49 -22.74 18.11
CA GLU A 541 3.28 -21.59 18.58
C GLU A 541 2.55 -20.26 18.38
N LYS A 542 1.85 -20.07 17.26
CA LYS A 542 1.00 -18.89 17.04
C LYS A 542 -0.14 -18.83 18.04
N ARG A 543 -0.79 -19.95 18.34
CA ARG A 543 -1.83 -20.04 19.37
C ARG A 543 -1.28 -19.71 20.76
N LYS A 544 -0.08 -20.19 21.08
CA LYS A 544 0.64 -19.88 22.34
C LYS A 544 0.79 -18.38 22.54
N MET A 545 1.19 -17.65 21.49
CA MET A 545 1.31 -16.19 21.51
C MET A 545 -0.04 -15.50 21.79
N ILE A 546 -1.11 -15.91 21.10
CA ILE A 546 -2.46 -15.37 21.31
C ILE A 546 -2.90 -15.59 22.77
N LEU A 547 -2.72 -16.79 23.30
CA LEU A 547 -3.10 -17.14 24.67
C LEU A 547 -2.28 -16.37 25.70
N GLN A 548 -0.97 -16.23 25.51
CA GLN A 548 -0.11 -15.42 26.38
C GLN A 548 -0.57 -13.96 26.42
N PHE A 549 -0.95 -13.39 25.28
CA PHE A 549 -1.48 -12.04 25.22
C PHE A 549 -2.83 -11.93 25.93
N THR A 550 -3.80 -12.78 25.57
CA THR A 550 -5.17 -12.73 26.09
C THR A 550 -5.25 -12.99 27.59
N LEU A 551 -4.48 -13.95 28.11
CA LEU A 551 -4.48 -14.30 29.54
C LEU A 551 -3.54 -13.42 30.36
N GLY A 552 -2.41 -12.99 29.78
CA GLY A 552 -1.37 -12.24 30.48
C GLY A 552 -1.62 -10.73 30.57
N LEU A 553 -2.39 -10.15 29.64
CA LEU A 553 -2.70 -8.72 29.68
C LEU A 553 -3.75 -8.42 30.76
N GLU A 554 -3.53 -7.46 31.65
CA GLU A 554 -4.56 -6.96 32.56
C GLU A 554 -5.22 -5.71 31.96
N ALA A 555 -6.53 -5.73 31.78
CA ALA A 555 -7.33 -4.60 31.30
C ALA A 555 -8.32 -4.13 32.39
N GLU A 556 -8.61 -2.82 32.41
CA GLU A 556 -9.60 -2.24 33.33
C GLU A 556 -10.97 -2.87 33.13
N ASN A 557 -11.69 -3.17 34.22
CA ASN A 557 -13.05 -3.75 34.19
C ASN A 557 -13.20 -5.06 33.39
N GLN A 558 -12.13 -5.78 33.05
CA GLN A 558 -12.20 -7.03 32.25
C GLN A 558 -13.04 -8.15 32.90
N TYR A 559 -13.29 -8.07 34.20
CA TYR A 559 -14.13 -8.99 34.96
C TYR A 559 -15.55 -8.46 35.23
N ASN A 560 -15.87 -7.24 34.80
CA ASN A 560 -17.21 -6.65 34.87
C ASN A 560 -17.92 -6.67 33.50
N ASP A 561 -17.16 -6.74 32.41
CA ASP A 561 -17.67 -6.87 31.05
C ASP A 561 -17.93 -8.33 30.66
N ALA A 562 -19.17 -8.64 30.25
CA ALA A 562 -19.57 -9.99 29.89
C ALA A 562 -18.81 -10.55 28.68
N TRP A 563 -18.43 -9.71 27.72
CA TRP A 563 -17.66 -10.13 26.55
C TRP A 563 -16.21 -10.47 26.88
N SER A 564 -15.57 -9.67 27.72
CA SER A 564 -14.23 -9.93 28.25
C SER A 564 -14.20 -11.19 29.11
N GLN A 565 -15.23 -11.43 29.92
CA GLN A 565 -15.40 -12.67 30.67
C GLN A 565 -15.50 -13.89 29.74
N LYS A 566 -16.37 -13.87 28.72
CA LYS A 566 -16.51 -14.95 27.73
C LYS A 566 -15.19 -15.23 27.01
N LEU A 567 -14.49 -14.18 26.56
CA LEU A 567 -13.18 -14.28 25.89
C LEU A 567 -12.15 -14.95 26.80
N LEU A 568 -12.06 -14.53 28.06
CA LEU A 568 -11.12 -15.09 29.03
C LEU A 568 -11.40 -16.57 29.30
N TYR A 569 -12.68 -16.93 29.48
CA TYR A 569 -13.06 -18.33 29.68
C TYR A 569 -12.72 -19.20 28.46
N ALA A 570 -13.04 -18.74 27.25
CA ALA A 570 -12.69 -19.45 26.02
C ALA A 570 -11.17 -19.62 25.85
N ALA A 571 -10.38 -18.60 26.19
CA ALA A 571 -8.91 -18.69 26.19
C ALA A 571 -8.39 -19.70 27.23
N CYS A 572 -8.93 -19.72 28.44
CA CYS A 572 -8.57 -20.71 29.47
C CYS A 572 -8.85 -22.14 28.99
N LEU A 573 -10.03 -22.38 28.39
CA LEU A 573 -10.38 -23.70 27.88
C LEU A 573 -9.48 -24.11 26.72
N CYS A 574 -9.20 -23.21 25.78
CA CYS A 574 -8.26 -23.46 24.70
C CYS A 574 -6.84 -23.80 25.21
N ALA A 575 -6.39 -23.19 26.32
CA ALA A 575 -5.12 -23.52 26.94
C ALA A 575 -5.08 -24.96 27.48
N ILE A 576 -6.15 -25.39 28.16
CA ILE A 576 -6.31 -26.74 28.74
C ILE A 576 -6.36 -27.81 27.63
N THR A 577 -7.15 -27.57 26.57
CA THR A 577 -7.44 -28.59 25.55
C THR A 577 -6.40 -28.64 24.43
N SER A 578 -5.76 -27.52 24.07
CA SER A 578 -5.05 -27.39 22.78
C SER A 578 -3.68 -26.70 22.82
N CYS A 579 -3.14 -26.36 24.00
CA CYS A 579 -1.78 -25.80 24.15
C CYS A 579 -0.93 -26.53 25.21
N ARG A 580 -1.45 -26.70 26.44
CA ARG A 580 -0.81 -27.42 27.56
C ARG A 580 0.63 -26.97 27.91
N ASP A 581 0.98 -25.72 27.60
CA ASP A 581 2.22 -25.11 28.08
C ASP A 581 2.07 -24.75 29.58
N GLU A 582 3.04 -25.15 30.41
CA GLU A 582 2.96 -24.97 31.87
C GLU A 582 2.76 -23.50 32.28
N ASN A 583 3.41 -22.56 31.58
CA ASN A 583 3.26 -21.14 31.90
C ASN A 583 1.85 -20.65 31.56
N ILE A 584 1.30 -21.06 30.41
CA ILE A 584 -0.06 -20.68 30.01
C ILE A 584 -1.10 -21.34 30.92
N LEU A 585 -0.91 -22.59 31.33
CA LEU A 585 -1.81 -23.26 32.27
C LEU A 585 -1.82 -22.55 33.64
N SER A 586 -0.65 -22.05 34.10
CA SER A 586 -0.59 -21.27 35.33
C SER A 586 -1.34 -19.93 35.23
N LEU A 587 -1.24 -19.26 34.06
CA LEU A 587 -2.01 -18.04 33.77
C LEU A 587 -3.51 -18.35 33.70
N ALA A 588 -3.90 -19.43 33.02
CA ALA A 588 -5.28 -19.86 32.89
C ALA A 588 -5.89 -20.17 34.27
N HIS A 589 -5.17 -20.86 35.16
CA HIS A 589 -5.62 -21.14 36.52
C HIS A 589 -5.88 -19.84 37.30
N SER A 590 -4.95 -18.89 37.27
CA SER A 590 -5.10 -17.57 37.91
C SER A 590 -6.29 -16.79 37.37
N VAL A 591 -6.53 -16.82 36.05
CA VAL A 591 -7.69 -16.17 35.43
C VAL A 591 -9.00 -16.83 35.83
N LEU A 592 -9.05 -18.17 35.92
CA LEU A 592 -10.24 -18.91 36.36
C LEU A 592 -10.61 -18.57 37.82
N GLU A 593 -9.64 -18.46 38.73
CA GLU A 593 -9.88 -18.02 40.12
C GLU A 593 -10.48 -16.61 40.18
N LYS A 594 -9.97 -15.69 39.35
CA LYS A 594 -10.49 -14.32 39.25
C LYS A 594 -11.92 -14.30 38.66
N LEU A 595 -12.21 -15.13 37.65
CA LEU A 595 -13.54 -15.24 37.04
C LEU A 595 -14.58 -15.82 38.00
N GLU A 596 -14.24 -16.89 38.72
CA GLU A 596 -15.09 -17.48 39.77
C GLU A 596 -15.39 -16.44 40.87
N SER A 597 -14.38 -15.70 41.31
CA SER A 597 -14.55 -14.65 42.33
C SER A 597 -15.45 -13.50 41.87
N ALA A 598 -15.39 -13.13 40.59
CA ALA A 598 -16.16 -12.03 40.03
C ALA A 598 -17.63 -12.40 39.71
N THR A 599 -17.87 -13.63 39.24
CA THR A 599 -19.18 -14.07 38.72
C THR A 599 -19.95 -14.98 39.68
N GLY A 600 -19.26 -15.59 40.66
CA GLY A 600 -19.84 -16.56 41.60
C GLY A 600 -20.13 -17.93 40.99
N VAL A 601 -19.58 -18.24 39.80
CA VAL A 601 -19.77 -19.51 39.10
C VAL A 601 -18.77 -20.58 39.54
N ASP A 602 -19.20 -21.83 39.69
CA ASP A 602 -18.32 -22.95 40.04
C ASP A 602 -17.46 -23.39 38.83
N LEU A 603 -16.14 -23.23 38.96
CA LEU A 603 -15.13 -23.59 37.96
C LEU A 603 -14.12 -24.62 38.49
N ALA A 604 -14.50 -25.44 39.48
CA ALA A 604 -13.59 -26.40 40.12
C ALA A 604 -13.03 -27.45 39.15
N ASP A 605 -13.83 -27.92 38.19
CA ASP A 605 -13.41 -28.90 37.17
C ASP A 605 -12.38 -28.29 36.20
N GLU A 606 -12.60 -27.07 35.73
CA GLU A 606 -11.65 -26.37 34.86
C GLU A 606 -10.32 -26.08 35.56
N LYS A 607 -10.37 -25.63 36.81
CA LYS A 607 -9.16 -25.36 37.61
C LYS A 607 -8.35 -26.62 37.87
N SER A 608 -9.01 -27.74 38.23
CA SER A 608 -8.29 -29.00 38.46
C SER A 608 -7.58 -29.47 37.19
N ARG A 609 -8.17 -29.27 36.01
CA ARG A 609 -7.56 -29.64 34.71
C ARG A 609 -6.38 -28.77 34.28
N CYS A 610 -6.22 -27.59 34.86
CA CYS A 610 -4.98 -26.82 34.70
C CYS A 610 -3.80 -27.49 35.43
N ILE A 611 -4.08 -28.35 36.41
CA ILE A 611 -3.10 -29.03 37.27
C ILE A 611 -2.95 -30.51 36.85
N ASP A 612 -4.09 -31.19 36.65
CA ASP A 612 -4.19 -32.63 36.37
C ASP A 612 -4.45 -32.89 34.89
N GLY A 613 -3.45 -33.42 34.17
CA GLY A 613 -3.44 -33.54 32.71
C GLY A 613 -4.27 -34.68 32.09
N GLU A 614 -5.16 -35.34 32.85
CA GLU A 614 -5.73 -36.64 32.48
C GLU A 614 -6.87 -36.60 31.45
N SER A 615 -7.64 -35.50 31.35
CA SER A 615 -8.75 -35.39 30.39
C SER A 615 -8.61 -34.19 29.44
N LEU A 616 -8.78 -34.45 28.14
CA LEU A 616 -8.58 -33.48 27.04
C LEU A 616 -9.81 -32.66 26.67
N ALA A 617 -11.01 -33.06 27.13
CA ALA A 617 -12.28 -32.43 26.76
C ALA A 617 -13.07 -31.99 27.99
N VAL A 618 -13.61 -30.77 27.95
CA VAL A 618 -14.49 -30.20 28.97
C VAL A 618 -15.93 -30.31 28.50
N SER A 619 -16.74 -31.02 29.28
CA SER A 619 -18.13 -31.35 28.94
C SER A 619 -19.01 -30.09 28.81
N PRO A 620 -20.05 -30.14 27.96
CA PRO A 620 -20.98 -29.03 27.82
C PRO A 620 -21.71 -28.75 29.14
N LYS A 621 -21.94 -27.47 29.42
CA LYS A 621 -22.66 -27.03 30.63
C LYS A 621 -24.15 -27.38 30.56
N SER A 622 -24.73 -27.76 31.69
CA SER A 622 -26.16 -28.10 31.79
C SER A 622 -27.05 -26.86 31.70
N ALA A 623 -28.35 -27.05 31.44
CA ALA A 623 -29.32 -25.95 31.36
C ALA A 623 -29.38 -25.12 32.66
N GLU A 624 -29.19 -25.76 33.83
CA GLU A 624 -29.14 -25.10 35.13
C GLU A 624 -27.89 -24.23 35.27
N GLN A 625 -26.74 -24.68 34.76
CA GLN A 625 -25.50 -23.90 34.78
C GLN A 625 -25.55 -22.72 33.81
N LEU A 626 -26.19 -22.90 32.64
CA LEU A 626 -26.39 -21.87 31.64
C LEU A 626 -27.39 -20.77 32.06
N SER A 627 -28.26 -21.06 33.03
CA SER A 627 -29.24 -20.13 33.60
C SER A 627 -28.89 -19.62 35.00
N GLY A 628 -27.85 -20.20 35.62
CA GLY A 628 -27.36 -19.85 36.95
C GLY A 628 -26.41 -18.65 36.98
N PRO A 629 -25.85 -18.34 38.17
CA PRO A 629 -24.85 -17.29 38.34
C PRO A 629 -23.65 -17.48 37.40
N GLY A 630 -23.27 -16.43 36.68
CA GLY A 630 -22.20 -16.49 35.68
C GLY A 630 -22.57 -17.25 34.39
N GLY A 631 -23.84 -17.63 34.17
CA GLY A 631 -24.27 -18.33 32.96
C GLY A 631 -24.00 -17.59 31.64
N THR A 632 -23.79 -16.27 31.70
CA THR A 632 -23.36 -15.44 30.55
C THR A 632 -21.91 -15.69 30.13
N LEU A 633 -21.10 -16.32 30.98
CA LEU A 633 -19.73 -16.74 30.68
C LEU A 633 -19.67 -17.84 29.62
N PHE A 634 -20.69 -18.70 29.60
CA PHE A 634 -20.73 -19.91 28.80
C PHE A 634 -21.36 -19.67 27.44
N GLU A 635 -20.84 -20.35 26.41
CA GLU A 635 -21.39 -20.32 25.07
C GLU A 635 -22.63 -21.23 24.97
N LYS A 636 -23.63 -20.77 24.22
CA LYS A 636 -24.88 -21.50 23.95
C LYS A 636 -25.04 -21.69 22.45
N CYS A 637 -25.60 -22.83 22.06
CA CYS A 637 -25.95 -23.10 20.68
C CYS A 637 -27.07 -22.15 20.21
N SER A 638 -26.84 -21.41 19.12
CA SER A 638 -27.86 -20.53 18.52
C SER A 638 -29.08 -21.28 17.96
N ILE A 639 -28.98 -22.60 17.78
CA ILE A 639 -30.03 -23.43 17.19
C ILE A 639 -30.92 -24.09 18.26
N CYS A 640 -30.34 -24.59 19.35
CA CYS A 640 -31.05 -25.36 20.37
C CYS A 640 -30.80 -24.94 21.82
N ASP A 641 -30.08 -23.84 22.05
CA ASP A 641 -29.71 -23.29 23.37
C ASP A 641 -28.89 -24.23 24.28
N ALA A 642 -28.50 -25.41 23.79
CA ALA A 642 -27.67 -26.35 24.53
C ALA A 642 -26.24 -25.81 24.74
N GLY A 643 -25.60 -26.28 25.80
CA GLY A 643 -24.21 -25.95 26.10
C GLY A 643 -23.26 -26.49 25.03
N ILE A 644 -22.15 -25.78 24.82
CA ILE A 644 -21.12 -26.13 23.85
C ILE A 644 -19.95 -26.85 24.54
N GLU A 645 -19.55 -27.99 24.00
CA GLU A 645 -18.40 -28.77 24.47
C GLU A 645 -17.08 -28.14 24.04
N TRP A 646 -16.04 -28.33 24.85
CA TRP A 646 -14.68 -27.93 24.53
C TRP A 646 -13.77 -29.14 24.38
N TYR A 647 -13.48 -29.51 23.13
CA TYR A 647 -12.56 -30.60 22.78
C TYR A 647 -11.49 -30.18 21.77
N HIS A 648 -11.69 -29.08 21.04
CA HIS A 648 -10.76 -28.60 20.02
C HIS A 648 -10.80 -27.07 19.87
N ALA A 649 -9.68 -26.47 19.44
CA ALA A 649 -9.55 -25.01 19.29
C ALA A 649 -10.11 -24.44 17.97
N ALA A 650 -10.35 -25.29 16.96
CA ALA A 650 -10.86 -24.87 15.65
C ALA A 650 -12.34 -25.23 15.42
N GLU A 651 -12.86 -26.18 16.19
CA GLU A 651 -14.21 -26.73 16.01
C GLU A 651 -14.93 -26.76 17.36
N ALA A 652 -16.24 -26.55 17.32
CA ALA A 652 -17.12 -26.61 18.47
C ALA A 652 -18.34 -27.46 18.15
N GLN A 653 -18.82 -28.23 19.14
CA GLN A 653 -20.04 -29.02 19.01
C GLN A 653 -20.92 -28.81 20.24
N CYS A 654 -22.23 -28.58 20.03
CA CYS A 654 -23.17 -28.51 21.14
C CYS A 654 -23.59 -29.92 21.62
N ALA A 655 -24.17 -30.02 22.81
CA ALA A 655 -24.65 -31.31 23.36
C ALA A 655 -25.63 -32.08 22.44
N GLU A 656 -26.40 -31.36 21.60
CA GLU A 656 -27.33 -31.95 20.62
C GLU A 656 -26.70 -32.27 19.25
N GLY A 657 -25.39 -32.00 19.08
CA GLY A 657 -24.62 -32.40 17.90
C GLY A 657 -24.45 -31.36 16.78
N HIS A 658 -24.94 -30.12 16.92
CA HIS A 658 -24.66 -29.04 15.96
C HIS A 658 -23.18 -28.63 16.02
N ILE A 659 -22.54 -28.47 14.86
CA ILE A 659 -21.11 -28.18 14.72
C ILE A 659 -20.90 -26.74 14.22
N PHE A 660 -19.93 -26.04 14.81
CA PHE A 660 -19.55 -24.66 14.48
C PHE A 660 -18.03 -24.55 14.37
N ILE A 661 -17.56 -23.54 13.63
CA ILE A 661 -16.15 -23.16 13.59
C ILE A 661 -15.86 -22.22 14.78
N ARG A 662 -14.68 -22.34 15.38
CA ARG A 662 -14.18 -21.41 16.39
C ARG A 662 -13.35 -20.30 15.74
N CYS A 663 -13.50 -19.09 16.23
CA CYS A 663 -12.69 -17.96 15.82
C CYS A 663 -11.21 -18.23 16.11
N GLY A 664 -10.36 -18.05 15.08
CA GLY A 664 -8.93 -18.26 15.20
C GLY A 664 -8.19 -17.34 16.18
N LEU A 665 -8.85 -16.29 16.70
CA LEU A 665 -8.28 -15.33 17.66
C LEU A 665 -8.91 -15.42 19.05
N THR A 666 -10.25 -15.37 19.13
CA THR A 666 -10.97 -15.35 20.41
C THR A 666 -11.36 -16.75 20.91
N PHE A 667 -11.25 -17.77 20.05
CA PHE A 667 -11.66 -19.15 20.30
C PHE A 667 -13.16 -19.35 20.57
N LEU A 668 -13.95 -18.28 20.55
CA LEU A 668 -15.42 -18.33 20.61
C LEU A 668 -15.97 -18.96 19.33
N CYS A 669 -17.11 -19.62 19.45
CA CYS A 669 -17.86 -20.18 18.34
C CYS A 669 -18.38 -19.06 17.43
N ILE A 670 -18.47 -19.36 16.14
CA ILE A 670 -19.09 -18.50 15.13
C ILE A 670 -20.45 -19.12 14.78
N PRO A 671 -21.55 -18.72 15.46
CA PRO A 671 -22.83 -19.40 15.36
C PRO A 671 -23.64 -19.04 14.12
N GLU A 672 -23.34 -17.93 13.46
CA GLU A 672 -24.17 -17.34 12.40
C GLU A 672 -23.32 -16.92 11.19
N PRO A 673 -23.86 -16.98 9.97
CA PRO A 673 -23.20 -16.41 8.80
C PRO A 673 -23.21 -14.88 8.86
N GLY A 674 -22.20 -14.23 8.29
CA GLY A 674 -22.13 -12.77 8.16
C GLY A 674 -21.57 -12.02 9.37
N ILE A 675 -21.32 -12.71 10.50
CA ILE A 675 -20.62 -12.15 11.68
C ILE A 675 -19.13 -12.50 11.72
N SER A 676 -18.59 -13.00 10.61
CA SER A 676 -17.18 -13.39 10.48
C SER A 676 -16.43 -12.63 9.38
N LYS A 677 -15.10 -12.63 9.53
CA LYS A 677 -14.12 -12.15 8.58
C LYS A 677 -13.06 -13.23 8.37
N TYR A 678 -12.46 -13.28 7.20
CA TYR A 678 -11.53 -14.34 6.79
C TYR A 678 -10.15 -13.76 6.51
N CYS A 679 -9.10 -14.52 6.80
CA CYS A 679 -7.78 -14.21 6.28
C CYS A 679 -7.75 -14.42 4.75
N SER A 680 -7.29 -13.42 3.99
CA SER A 680 -7.19 -13.52 2.52
C SER A 680 -6.12 -14.47 2.01
N VAL A 681 -5.29 -15.04 2.89
CA VAL A 681 -4.18 -15.94 2.54
C VAL A 681 -4.47 -17.35 3.02
N CYS A 682 -4.73 -17.54 4.31
CA CYS A 682 -4.90 -18.86 4.92
C CYS A 682 -6.36 -19.24 5.20
N GLU A 683 -7.31 -18.36 4.87
CA GLU A 683 -8.75 -18.56 5.01
C GLU A 683 -9.25 -18.85 6.43
N THR A 684 -8.38 -18.76 7.45
CA THR A 684 -8.78 -18.87 8.85
C THR A 684 -9.86 -17.85 9.15
N GLU A 685 -10.92 -18.32 9.80
CA GLU A 685 -12.11 -17.55 10.12
C GLU A 685 -11.99 -16.88 11.48
N TYR A 686 -12.44 -15.63 11.55
CA TYR A 686 -12.40 -14.79 12.72
C TYR A 686 -13.77 -14.15 12.94
N LEU A 687 -14.15 -13.91 14.19
CA LEU A 687 -15.30 -13.05 14.47
C LEU A 687 -15.02 -11.63 13.96
N ASN A 688 -16.06 -11.00 13.44
CA ASN A 688 -16.02 -9.63 12.95
C ASN A 688 -16.46 -8.67 14.06
N ASP A 689 -15.48 -8.00 14.67
CA ASP A 689 -15.67 -7.02 15.74
C ASP A 689 -16.46 -5.76 15.31
N GLU A 690 -16.76 -5.60 14.01
CA GLU A 690 -17.65 -4.53 13.53
C GLU A 690 -19.13 -4.90 13.59
N VAL A 691 -19.45 -6.19 13.54
CA VAL A 691 -20.81 -6.72 13.42
C VAL A 691 -21.21 -7.54 14.65
N PHE A 692 -20.23 -7.90 15.49
CA PHE A 692 -20.40 -8.77 16.64
C PHE A 692 -19.56 -8.30 17.82
N GLY A 693 -20.19 -8.10 18.98
CA GLY A 693 -19.52 -7.71 20.22
C GLY A 693 -20.23 -6.58 20.99
N PRO A 694 -19.54 -5.98 21.98
CA PRO A 694 -20.13 -5.05 22.95
C PRO A 694 -20.83 -3.84 22.32
N GLU A 695 -20.27 -3.28 21.25
CA GLU A 695 -20.80 -2.10 20.56
C GLU A 695 -22.13 -2.37 19.82
N CYS A 696 -22.43 -3.63 19.48
CA CYS A 696 -23.68 -4.01 18.81
C CYS A 696 -24.84 -4.24 19.79
N ASP A 697 -24.54 -4.48 21.07
CA ASP A 697 -25.53 -4.75 22.12
C ASP A 697 -26.06 -3.47 22.79
N HIS A 698 -25.46 -2.31 22.53
CA HIS A 698 -25.79 -1.04 23.18
C HIS A 698 -26.31 0.03 22.21
N GLU A 699 -27.47 0.64 22.52
CA GLU A 699 -28.06 1.75 21.74
C GLU A 699 -27.23 3.05 21.78
N GLU A 700 -26.32 3.19 22.76
CA GLU A 700 -25.34 4.27 22.85
C GLU A 700 -23.92 3.68 22.99
N PRO A 701 -22.95 4.06 22.14
CA PRO A 701 -21.58 3.58 22.23
C PRO A 701 -20.90 4.18 23.46
N GLN A 702 -20.96 3.48 24.59
CA GLN A 702 -20.05 3.75 25.70
C GLN A 702 -18.69 3.14 25.34
N VAL A 703 -17.71 4.01 25.09
CA VAL A 703 -16.31 3.66 24.85
C VAL A 703 -15.69 3.17 26.17
N VAL A 704 -16.08 1.98 26.62
CA VAL A 704 -15.36 1.27 27.67
C VAL A 704 -14.37 0.36 26.97
N SER A 705 -13.08 0.61 27.16
CA SER A 705 -11.99 -0.24 26.67
C SER A 705 -12.14 -1.64 27.24
N SER A 706 -12.87 -2.50 26.54
CA SER A 706 -13.05 -3.90 26.92
C SER A 706 -11.84 -4.70 26.42
N LYS A 707 -11.46 -5.74 27.16
CA LYS A 707 -10.40 -6.66 26.73
C LYS A 707 -10.69 -7.28 25.37
N TYR A 708 -11.98 -7.43 25.07
CA TYR A 708 -12.47 -7.89 23.77
C TYR A 708 -12.03 -6.98 22.61
N HIS A 709 -12.08 -5.66 22.74
CA HIS A 709 -11.61 -4.78 21.66
C HIS A 709 -10.08 -4.76 21.53
N LEU A 710 -9.38 -4.80 22.68
CA LEU A 710 -7.91 -4.78 22.70
C LEU A 710 -7.28 -5.96 21.94
N ILE A 711 -7.91 -7.13 21.93
CA ILE A 711 -7.38 -8.28 21.17
C ILE A 711 -7.46 -8.06 19.65
N PHE A 712 -8.55 -7.48 19.14
CA PHE A 712 -8.69 -7.23 17.71
C PHE A 712 -7.84 -6.05 17.25
N GLU A 713 -7.60 -5.07 18.13
CA GLU A 713 -6.63 -4.02 17.86
C GLU A 713 -5.20 -4.57 17.85
N ALA A 714 -4.84 -5.44 18.79
CA ALA A 714 -3.52 -6.06 18.85
C ALA A 714 -3.23 -6.95 17.63
N PHE A 715 -4.25 -7.67 17.15
CA PHE A 715 -4.17 -8.59 16.02
C PHE A 715 -5.02 -8.07 14.84
N ASP A 716 -4.62 -6.92 14.30
CA ASP A 716 -5.25 -6.29 13.12
C ASP A 716 -4.90 -6.95 11.78
N THR A 717 -4.14 -8.06 11.84
CA THR A 717 -3.82 -8.99 10.76
C THR A 717 -3.92 -10.42 11.27
N CYS A 718 -4.00 -11.40 10.36
CA CYS A 718 -4.10 -12.82 10.72
C CYS A 718 -2.93 -13.23 11.63
N ALA A 719 -3.24 -13.68 12.85
CA ALA A 719 -2.24 -14.09 13.82
C ALA A 719 -1.39 -15.29 13.36
N TYR A 720 -1.90 -16.11 12.43
CA TYR A 720 -1.21 -17.29 11.93
C TYR A 720 -0.24 -16.94 10.79
N CYS A 721 -0.70 -16.25 9.73
CA CYS A 721 0.09 -16.03 8.52
C CYS A 721 0.42 -14.54 8.23
N GLY A 722 -0.07 -13.60 9.03
CA GLY A 722 0.10 -12.16 8.80
C GLY A 722 -0.74 -11.58 7.64
N GLY A 723 -1.58 -12.41 7.00
CA GLY A 723 -2.47 -11.99 5.92
C GLY A 723 -3.53 -11.00 6.38
N LYS A 724 -4.01 -10.16 5.46
CA LYS A 724 -5.07 -9.18 5.73
C LYS A 724 -6.44 -9.85 5.76
N PHE A 725 -7.36 -9.27 6.53
CA PHE A 725 -8.72 -9.79 6.59
C PHE A 725 -9.55 -9.32 5.37
N GLN A 726 -10.66 -10.01 5.14
CA GLN A 726 -11.75 -9.65 4.23
C GLN A 726 -13.08 -10.08 4.85
N ASP A 727 -14.15 -9.38 4.52
CA ASP A 727 -15.50 -9.72 4.96
C ASP A 727 -15.94 -11.06 4.35
N GLY A 728 -16.74 -11.81 5.11
CA GLY A 728 -17.44 -13.00 4.61
C GLY A 728 -18.43 -12.68 3.49
N HIS A 729 -18.69 -13.69 2.66
CA HIS A 729 -19.67 -13.62 1.56
C HIS A 729 -21.11 -13.71 2.04
#